data_AF-A0A836HTX6-F1
#
_entry.id   AF-A0A836HTX6-F1
#
_cell.length_a   1.000
_cell.length_b   1.000
_cell.length_c   1.000
_cell.angle_alpha   90.00
_cell.angle_beta   90.00
_cell.angle_gamma   90.00
#
_symmetry.space_group_name_H-M   'P 1'
#
loop_
_entity.id
_entity.type
_entity.pdbx_description
1 polymer ?
#
loop_
_entity_poly.entity_id
_entity_poly.type
_entity_poly.pdbx_seq_one_letter_code
_entity_poly.pdbx_strand_id
1 'polypeptide(L)'
;MNLDVVDATAEALPLELLNSTNKELTAQLTRIEQQLEERQGGVQDQQRRLQFMKEHLSNVRAEIVNTQSLSDTKRREVESEESMCRLMERECARLQQQQAHLQRNAEDVRDRLTMVQDRIFHGNLKIEELKSTMDYNQEELEQWDEARRQKEEDELAIAHYSKLDEAKIKQLTHRIEKLEAGVQKQRKQLDEEVLNAQHVQGELDRVASRYRKLHDDRGGLLDEWEQVVRNIAERDEAIRISAEQYAEGVSWIQQRQQLKKSLSDALDEAKEETRAINDTIAKREKVLHNLQEAVPALTQQVQSLQDEVDALREEASRATRDKRAVILQLEEMIREIERRNRELTMTERRRAVAAEKLEEEKIIANDLQKQAEFIAQLLKDAEKTSHSIAKDVEQLKMTVFKANQELSGVRNTQTTCLSEISGAQSQGRNFNAKINQLDGESFSQQGILYNIEFNVQQMEKRVSRAKGERTEEEQKELRSKINLLQTTLDELEKQNRTLKDQVKRVREEMRQSVIAIEKLEGAKKRTLEEVLEMDLHCTHCNRDAKNLEKQREDLLIKVDTFELQLVRLRNEIRTKDAQLLTLEEKKRQLEADVAEREAEIEAHQRLLKKEASLAEEERKRLMTELLDRKKNLTAVKNRQEVLVGRMDPAQARLSQVQLVIAAAKEREDLQHRGDSLDARIRRMEKEMLKLEKTIAVIKASNWHYKHKFDKVTDSDEEVQTQKALKAKFKELKSALSRRALEANDFHATSRNKQEELCALQFERQRVEHAQKQMLQEYEAIAQDILALRETVVRYDQAIGKARGNVDADVVRDIELVSTRERLDNAVIQLLSVSRESGEEVLDVVKQMLAAHRLSVEGA
;
A
#
# COMPACT_ATOMS: atom_id res chain seq x y z
N MET A 1 -138.48 -54.35 -48.42
CA MET A 1 -139.21 -55.56 -48.88
C MET A 1 -138.47 -56.76 -48.33
N ASN A 2 -139.20 -57.83 -48.03
CA ASN A 2 -138.89 -58.99 -47.16
C ASN A 2 -139.58 -58.85 -45.80
N LEU A 3 -140.90 -59.08 -45.87
CA LEU A 3 -141.83 -59.20 -44.77
C LEU A 3 -141.81 -60.65 -44.30
N ASP A 4 -140.89 -61.01 -43.41
CA ASP A 4 -140.85 -62.32 -42.74
C ASP A 4 -140.30 -62.16 -41.32
N VAL A 5 -141.05 -61.44 -40.48
CA VAL A 5 -141.03 -61.65 -39.03
C VAL A 5 -142.47 -61.95 -38.63
N VAL A 6 -142.74 -63.23 -38.41
CA VAL A 6 -144.06 -63.73 -37.99
C VAL A 6 -144.35 -63.21 -36.60
N ASP A 7 -145.43 -62.43 -36.44
CA ASP A 7 -145.92 -61.94 -35.15
C ASP A 7 -146.30 -63.11 -34.23
N ALA A 8 -145.37 -63.54 -33.38
CA ALA A 8 -145.51 -64.66 -32.45
C ALA A 8 -146.50 -64.40 -31.29
N THR A 9 -147.23 -63.30 -31.32
CA THR A 9 -148.25 -62.91 -30.34
C THR A 9 -149.69 -63.06 -30.87
N ALA A 10 -149.87 -63.38 -32.17
CA ALA A 10 -151.18 -63.48 -32.82
C ALA A 10 -152.03 -64.69 -32.36
N GLU A 11 -151.45 -65.71 -31.70
CA GLU A 11 -152.16 -66.91 -31.23
C GLU A 11 -152.66 -66.82 -29.77
N ALA A 12 -152.52 -65.67 -29.10
CA ALA A 12 -152.77 -65.54 -27.66
C ALA A 12 -154.17 -65.01 -27.25
N LEU A 13 -155.13 -64.92 -28.17
CA LEU A 13 -156.50 -64.44 -27.94
C LEU A 13 -157.56 -65.46 -28.43
N PRO A 14 -158.63 -65.75 -27.66
CA PRO A 14 -159.73 -66.60 -28.12
C PRO A 14 -160.41 -66.05 -29.38
N LEU A 15 -160.84 -66.94 -30.29
CA LEU A 15 -161.44 -66.56 -31.59
C LEU A 15 -162.61 -65.55 -31.50
N GLU A 16 -163.32 -65.54 -30.37
CA GLU A 16 -164.49 -64.68 -30.13
C GLU A 16 -164.14 -63.20 -29.87
N LEU A 17 -162.85 -62.83 -29.78
CA LEU A 17 -162.36 -61.48 -29.44
C LEU A 17 -161.57 -60.77 -30.57
N LEU A 18 -161.57 -61.30 -31.80
CA LEU A 18 -160.90 -60.68 -32.96
C LEU A 18 -161.82 -59.72 -33.74
N ASN A 19 -162.13 -58.56 -33.18
CA ASN A 19 -162.69 -57.40 -33.88
C ASN A 19 -161.58 -56.57 -34.58
N SER A 20 -161.91 -55.94 -35.71
CA SER A 20 -160.93 -55.24 -36.58
C SER A 20 -160.15 -54.13 -35.86
N THR A 21 -160.84 -53.36 -35.02
CA THR A 21 -160.25 -52.27 -34.20
C THR A 21 -159.13 -52.76 -33.29
N ASN A 22 -159.25 -53.97 -32.74
CA ASN A 22 -158.24 -54.50 -31.83
C ASN A 22 -156.98 -54.92 -32.59
N LYS A 23 -157.11 -55.45 -33.82
CA LYS A 23 -155.93 -55.75 -34.68
C LYS A 23 -155.13 -54.50 -35.01
N GLU A 24 -155.79 -53.39 -35.35
CA GLU A 24 -155.12 -52.13 -35.65
C GLU A 24 -154.42 -51.55 -34.41
N LEU A 25 -155.04 -51.65 -33.22
CA LEU A 25 -154.42 -51.21 -31.97
C LEU A 25 -153.21 -52.09 -31.59
N THR A 26 -153.26 -53.40 -31.76
CA THR A 26 -152.08 -54.27 -31.53
C THR A 26 -150.94 -53.94 -32.49
N ALA A 27 -151.23 -53.70 -33.78
CA ALA A 27 -150.22 -53.30 -34.77
C ALA A 27 -149.62 -51.90 -34.53
N GLN A 28 -150.39 -50.99 -33.90
CA GLN A 28 -149.85 -49.71 -33.44
C GLN A 28 -148.96 -49.89 -32.20
N LEU A 29 -149.35 -50.76 -31.26
CA LEU A 29 -148.55 -51.10 -30.09
C LEU A 29 -147.21 -51.72 -30.49
N THR A 30 -147.18 -52.77 -31.32
CA THR A 30 -145.93 -53.42 -31.73
C THR A 30 -145.00 -52.46 -32.47
N ARG A 31 -145.55 -51.53 -33.27
CA ARG A 31 -144.76 -50.48 -33.94
C ARG A 31 -144.19 -49.44 -32.98
N ILE A 32 -144.92 -49.10 -31.91
CA ILE A 32 -144.44 -48.21 -30.84
C ILE A 32 -143.40 -48.94 -29.97
N GLU A 33 -143.59 -50.23 -29.70
CA GLU A 33 -142.64 -51.08 -28.97
C GLU A 33 -141.32 -51.22 -29.73
N GLN A 34 -141.33 -51.48 -31.04
CA GLN A 34 -140.12 -51.48 -31.88
C GLN A 34 -139.41 -50.11 -31.86
N GLN A 35 -140.14 -49.01 -31.98
CA GLN A 35 -139.55 -47.66 -31.86
C GLN A 35 -139.00 -47.39 -30.46
N LEU A 36 -139.62 -47.93 -29.41
CA LEU A 36 -139.15 -47.84 -28.04
C LEU A 36 -137.85 -48.64 -27.86
N GLU A 37 -137.76 -49.86 -28.41
CA GLU A 37 -136.55 -50.69 -28.39
C GLU A 37 -135.39 -50.05 -29.16
N GLU A 38 -135.61 -49.55 -30.39
CA GLU A 38 -134.59 -48.81 -31.16
C GLU A 38 -134.07 -47.59 -30.38
N ARG A 39 -134.98 -46.82 -29.76
CA ARG A 39 -134.61 -45.66 -28.95
C ARG A 39 -133.91 -46.06 -27.66
N GLN A 40 -134.31 -47.15 -27.01
CA GLN A 40 -133.64 -47.69 -25.83
C GLN A 40 -132.23 -48.20 -26.18
N GLY A 41 -132.04 -48.88 -27.30
CA GLY A 41 -130.72 -49.28 -27.81
C GLY A 41 -129.83 -48.06 -28.05
N GLY A 42 -130.33 -47.06 -28.77
CA GLY A 42 -129.62 -45.80 -28.99
C GLY A 42 -129.28 -45.05 -27.70
N VAL A 43 -130.17 -45.07 -26.68
CA VAL A 43 -129.89 -44.51 -25.35
C VAL A 43 -128.86 -45.33 -24.59
N GLN A 44 -128.90 -46.67 -24.64
CA GLN A 44 -127.90 -47.52 -24.00
C GLN A 44 -126.50 -47.33 -24.62
N ASP A 45 -126.40 -47.20 -25.93
CA ASP A 45 -125.12 -46.95 -26.60
C ASP A 45 -124.61 -45.53 -26.33
N GLN A 46 -125.49 -44.53 -26.24
CA GLN A 46 -125.12 -43.19 -25.76
C GLN A 46 -124.68 -43.21 -24.29
N GLN A 47 -125.32 -44.00 -23.42
CA GLN A 47 -124.92 -44.17 -22.03
C GLN A 47 -123.55 -44.86 -21.90
N ARG A 48 -123.32 -45.94 -22.66
CA ARG A 48 -122.00 -46.62 -22.74
C ARG A 48 -120.93 -45.66 -23.24
N ARG A 49 -121.20 -44.91 -24.31
CA ARG A 49 -120.27 -43.90 -24.84
C ARG A 49 -120.01 -42.78 -23.82
N LEU A 50 -121.03 -42.30 -23.12
CA LEU A 50 -120.88 -41.33 -22.02
C LEU A 50 -120.07 -41.91 -20.86
N GLN A 51 -120.23 -43.19 -20.53
CA GLN A 51 -119.45 -43.86 -19.50
C GLN A 51 -117.97 -43.95 -19.92
N PHE A 52 -117.67 -44.47 -21.11
CA PHE A 52 -116.30 -44.51 -21.64
C PHE A 52 -115.69 -43.10 -21.75
N MET A 53 -116.46 -42.09 -22.15
CA MET A 53 -115.98 -40.70 -22.17
C MET A 53 -115.74 -40.13 -20.76
N LYS A 54 -116.54 -40.51 -19.75
CA LYS A 54 -116.30 -40.15 -18.34
C LYS A 54 -115.06 -40.85 -17.77
N GLU A 55 -114.87 -42.13 -18.07
CA GLU A 55 -113.70 -42.91 -17.66
C GLU A 55 -112.43 -42.37 -18.35
N HIS A 56 -112.46 -42.14 -19.66
CA HIS A 56 -111.38 -41.48 -20.39
C HIS A 56 -111.09 -40.07 -19.87
N LEU A 57 -112.12 -39.26 -19.57
CA LEU A 57 -111.95 -37.93 -19.00
C LEU A 57 -111.41 -37.98 -17.56
N SER A 58 -111.75 -39.02 -16.78
CA SER A 58 -111.13 -39.29 -15.48
C SER A 58 -109.65 -39.65 -15.62
N ASN A 59 -109.30 -40.50 -16.59
CA ASN A 59 -107.92 -40.86 -16.87
C ASN A 59 -107.11 -39.66 -17.38
N VAL A 60 -107.66 -38.87 -18.30
CA VAL A 60 -107.03 -37.61 -18.77
C VAL A 60 -106.86 -36.62 -17.62
N ARG A 61 -107.82 -36.52 -16.68
CA ARG A 61 -107.64 -35.71 -15.47
C ARG A 61 -106.53 -36.26 -14.56
N ALA A 62 -106.43 -37.58 -14.39
CA ALA A 62 -105.34 -38.20 -13.64
C ALA A 62 -103.98 -37.94 -14.32
N GLU A 63 -103.89 -38.07 -15.65
CA GLU A 63 -102.67 -37.74 -16.40
C GLU A 63 -102.33 -36.24 -16.36
N ILE A 64 -103.32 -35.36 -16.36
CA ILE A 64 -103.09 -33.92 -16.14
C ILE A 64 -102.54 -33.67 -14.73
N VAL A 65 -103.06 -34.33 -13.69
CA VAL A 65 -102.52 -34.19 -12.32
C VAL A 65 -101.12 -34.82 -12.19
N ASN A 66 -100.87 -35.96 -12.85
CA ASN A 66 -99.55 -36.60 -12.90
C ASN A 66 -98.53 -35.71 -13.63
N THR A 67 -98.88 -35.15 -14.79
CA THR A 67 -98.00 -34.25 -15.54
C THR A 67 -97.82 -32.89 -14.87
N GLN A 68 -98.84 -32.36 -14.19
CA GLN A 68 -98.72 -31.17 -13.33
C GLN A 68 -97.77 -31.43 -12.16
N SER A 69 -97.94 -32.53 -11.42
CA SER A 69 -97.06 -32.86 -10.30
C SER A 69 -95.61 -33.16 -10.75
N LEU A 70 -95.42 -33.81 -11.91
CA LEU A 70 -94.10 -33.98 -12.53
C LEU A 70 -93.49 -32.65 -12.99
N SER A 71 -94.30 -31.74 -13.53
CA SER A 71 -93.88 -30.38 -13.87
C SER A 71 -93.51 -29.57 -12.63
N ASP A 72 -94.23 -29.74 -11.52
CA ASP A 72 -93.94 -29.10 -10.25
C ASP A 72 -92.69 -29.67 -9.59
N THR A 73 -92.44 -30.98 -9.65
CA THR A 73 -91.16 -31.56 -9.19
C THR A 73 -90.01 -31.09 -10.06
N LYS A 74 -90.16 -31.07 -11.40
CA LYS A 74 -89.14 -30.52 -12.29
C LYS A 74 -88.90 -29.04 -12.09
N ARG A 75 -89.94 -28.26 -11.81
CA ARG A 75 -89.81 -26.86 -11.42
C ARG A 75 -89.03 -26.70 -10.11
N ARG A 76 -89.32 -27.50 -9.08
CA ARG A 76 -88.57 -27.47 -7.81
C ARG A 76 -87.12 -27.93 -7.98
N GLU A 77 -86.87 -28.93 -8.83
CA GLU A 77 -85.51 -29.34 -9.20
C GLU A 77 -84.77 -28.18 -9.86
N VAL A 78 -85.34 -27.52 -10.87
CA VAL A 78 -84.76 -26.32 -11.50
C VAL A 78 -84.56 -25.18 -10.50
N GLU A 79 -85.53 -24.88 -9.63
CA GLU A 79 -85.39 -23.85 -8.58
C GLU A 79 -84.26 -24.19 -7.59
N SER A 80 -84.03 -25.48 -7.31
CA SER A 80 -82.92 -25.94 -6.46
C SER A 80 -81.57 -25.93 -7.18
N GLU A 81 -81.52 -26.29 -8.46
CA GLU A 81 -80.34 -26.19 -9.32
C GLU A 81 -79.94 -24.73 -9.50
N GLU A 82 -80.89 -23.82 -9.77
CA GLU A 82 -80.67 -22.38 -9.80
C GLU A 82 -80.15 -21.86 -8.46
N SER A 83 -80.69 -22.33 -7.33
CA SER A 83 -80.19 -21.95 -6.01
C SER A 83 -78.75 -22.44 -5.77
N MET A 84 -78.41 -23.65 -6.23
CA MET A 84 -77.03 -24.16 -6.18
C MET A 84 -76.11 -23.39 -7.11
N CYS A 85 -76.52 -23.09 -8.35
CA CYS A 85 -75.78 -22.26 -9.29
C CYS A 85 -75.50 -20.87 -8.70
N ARG A 86 -76.50 -20.19 -8.13
CA ARG A 86 -76.31 -18.89 -7.46
C ARG A 86 -75.37 -18.97 -6.25
N LEU A 87 -75.35 -20.09 -5.52
CA LEU A 87 -74.39 -20.32 -4.42
C LEU A 87 -72.99 -20.53 -4.98
N MET A 88 -72.83 -21.33 -6.03
CA MET A 88 -71.55 -21.54 -6.71
C MET A 88 -71.03 -20.26 -7.37
N GLU A 89 -71.88 -19.44 -7.98
CA GLU A 89 -71.53 -18.11 -8.50
C GLU A 89 -71.03 -17.18 -7.41
N ARG A 90 -71.67 -17.17 -6.23
CA ARG A 90 -71.22 -16.40 -5.06
C ARG A 90 -69.87 -16.90 -4.53
N GLU A 91 -69.68 -18.22 -4.45
CA GLU A 91 -68.41 -18.82 -4.05
C GLU A 91 -67.31 -18.54 -5.09
N CYS A 92 -67.60 -18.62 -6.38
CA CYS A 92 -66.69 -18.23 -7.45
C CYS A 92 -66.35 -16.73 -7.38
N ALA A 93 -67.32 -15.85 -7.14
CA ALA A 93 -67.06 -14.41 -6.95
C ALA A 93 -66.23 -14.14 -5.68
N ARG A 94 -66.48 -14.85 -4.58
CA ARG A 94 -65.70 -14.79 -3.35
C ARG A 94 -64.27 -15.26 -3.58
N LEU A 95 -64.07 -16.38 -4.30
CA LEU A 95 -62.76 -16.90 -4.67
C LEU A 95 -62.03 -15.97 -5.64
N GLN A 96 -62.72 -15.34 -6.59
CA GLN A 96 -62.14 -14.32 -7.49
C GLN A 96 -61.71 -13.06 -6.72
N GLN A 97 -62.50 -12.61 -5.74
CA GLN A 97 -62.12 -11.50 -4.86
C GLN A 97 -60.91 -11.87 -3.98
N GLN A 98 -60.88 -13.09 -3.42
CA GLN A 98 -59.72 -13.60 -2.68
C GLN A 98 -58.49 -13.73 -3.57
N GLN A 99 -58.63 -14.22 -4.81
CA GLN A 99 -57.56 -14.29 -5.80
C GLN A 99 -57.03 -12.89 -6.15
N ALA A 100 -57.91 -11.92 -6.40
CA ALA A 100 -57.51 -10.55 -6.69
C ALA A 100 -56.82 -9.87 -5.50
N HIS A 101 -57.26 -10.15 -4.26
CA HIS A 101 -56.58 -9.69 -3.06
C HIS A 101 -55.19 -10.33 -2.91
N LEU A 102 -55.07 -11.66 -3.08
CA LEU A 102 -53.79 -12.36 -3.05
C LEU A 102 -52.85 -11.93 -4.19
N GLN A 103 -53.38 -11.56 -5.36
CA GLN A 103 -52.61 -11.00 -6.46
C GLN A 103 -52.03 -9.63 -6.10
N ARG A 104 -52.83 -8.73 -5.51
CA ARG A 104 -52.33 -7.44 -5.00
C ARG A 104 -51.29 -7.64 -3.90
N ASN A 105 -51.56 -8.48 -2.91
CA ASN A 105 -50.58 -8.77 -1.85
C ASN A 105 -49.27 -9.37 -2.43
N ALA A 106 -49.36 -10.14 -3.51
CA ALA A 106 -48.19 -10.67 -4.21
C ALA A 106 -47.47 -9.62 -5.07
N GLU A 107 -48.17 -8.59 -5.56
CA GLU A 107 -47.60 -7.41 -6.20
C GLU A 107 -46.91 -6.51 -5.14
N ASP A 108 -47.57 -6.20 -4.03
CA ASP A 108 -47.01 -5.47 -2.89
C ASP A 108 -45.74 -6.15 -2.34
N VAL A 109 -45.74 -7.49 -2.23
CA VAL A 109 -44.56 -8.27 -1.81
C VAL A 109 -43.46 -8.26 -2.89
N ARG A 110 -43.80 -8.22 -4.19
CA ARG A 110 -42.80 -8.03 -5.25
C ARG A 110 -42.21 -6.63 -5.21
N ASP A 111 -43.01 -5.60 -4.97
CA ASP A 111 -42.55 -4.21 -4.89
C ASP A 111 -41.72 -3.96 -3.63
N ARG A 112 -42.07 -4.58 -2.50
CA ARG A 112 -41.22 -4.65 -1.30
C ARG A 112 -39.92 -5.42 -1.58
N LEU A 113 -39.97 -6.52 -2.35
CA LEU A 113 -38.78 -7.30 -2.71
C LEU A 113 -37.85 -6.55 -3.65
N THR A 114 -38.36 -5.89 -4.70
CA THR A 114 -37.55 -5.07 -5.62
C THR A 114 -36.98 -3.87 -4.89
N MET A 115 -37.77 -3.19 -4.03
CA MET A 115 -37.24 -2.16 -3.15
C MET A 115 -36.08 -2.70 -2.31
N VAL A 116 -36.25 -3.82 -1.59
CA VAL A 116 -35.19 -4.47 -0.79
C VAL A 116 -33.97 -4.85 -1.63
N GLN A 117 -34.16 -5.35 -2.85
CA GLN A 117 -33.08 -5.65 -3.80
C GLN A 117 -32.33 -4.38 -4.22
N ASP A 118 -33.01 -3.27 -4.49
CA ASP A 118 -32.40 -1.98 -4.79
C ASP A 118 -31.61 -1.43 -3.59
N ARG A 119 -32.07 -1.65 -2.35
CA ARG A 119 -31.29 -1.30 -1.12
C ARG A 119 -30.03 -2.12 -1.02
N ILE A 120 -30.13 -3.42 -1.25
CA ILE A 120 -28.99 -4.34 -1.22
C ILE A 120 -28.00 -3.97 -2.32
N PHE A 121 -28.49 -3.62 -3.51
CA PHE A 121 -27.66 -3.17 -4.63
C PHE A 121 -26.97 -1.83 -4.32
N HIS A 122 -27.69 -0.81 -3.87
CA HIS A 122 -27.09 0.47 -3.45
C HIS A 122 -26.17 0.32 -2.23
N GLY A 123 -26.50 -0.56 -1.29
CA GLY A 123 -25.66 -0.90 -0.15
C GLY A 123 -24.38 -1.62 -0.56
N ASN A 124 -24.45 -2.55 -1.51
CA ASN A 124 -23.29 -3.22 -2.09
C ASN A 124 -22.41 -2.25 -2.88
N LEU A 125 -22.99 -1.40 -3.73
CA LEU A 125 -22.26 -0.30 -4.39
C LEU A 125 -21.59 0.61 -3.35
N LYS A 126 -22.26 0.92 -2.23
CA LYS A 126 -21.65 1.73 -1.17
C LYS A 126 -20.54 0.99 -0.43
N ILE A 127 -20.63 -0.33 -0.28
CA ILE A 127 -19.56 -1.18 0.25
C ILE A 127 -18.38 -1.24 -0.74
N GLU A 128 -18.63 -1.26 -2.05
CA GLU A 128 -17.58 -1.21 -3.08
C GLU A 128 -16.89 0.16 -3.14
N GLU A 129 -17.65 1.26 -3.08
CA GLU A 129 -17.10 2.60 -2.85
C GLU A 129 -16.24 2.64 -1.59
N LEU A 130 -16.77 2.17 -0.45
CA LEU A 130 -16.05 2.17 0.83
C LEU A 130 -14.78 1.32 0.78
N LYS A 131 -14.81 0.16 0.10
CA LYS A 131 -13.61 -0.66 -0.16
C LYS A 131 -12.60 0.11 -1.00
N SER A 132 -13.00 0.69 -2.14
CA SER A 132 -12.08 1.48 -2.97
C SER A 132 -11.48 2.67 -2.21
N THR A 133 -12.23 3.31 -1.31
CA THR A 133 -11.66 4.34 -0.41
C THR A 133 -10.79 3.77 0.70
N MET A 134 -11.05 2.55 1.17
CA MET A 134 -10.21 1.86 2.17
C MET A 134 -8.88 1.45 1.54
N ASP A 135 -8.92 0.87 0.34
CA ASP A 135 -7.76 0.48 -0.46
C ASP A 135 -6.92 1.73 -0.79
N TYR A 136 -7.56 2.82 -1.25
CA TYR A 136 -6.89 4.11 -1.47
C TYR A 136 -6.27 4.69 -0.19
N ASN A 137 -7.01 4.71 0.93
CA ASN A 137 -6.47 5.17 2.22
C ASN A 137 -5.33 4.28 2.73
N GLN A 138 -5.33 2.98 2.40
CA GLN A 138 -4.25 2.05 2.71
C GLN A 138 -3.02 2.34 1.84
N GLU A 139 -3.20 2.55 0.53
CA GLU A 139 -2.12 2.97 -0.38
C GLU A 139 -1.51 4.31 0.06
N GLU A 140 -2.33 5.30 0.46
CA GLU A 140 -1.83 6.55 1.04
C GLU A 140 -1.05 6.29 2.35
N LEU A 141 -1.57 5.45 3.26
CA LEU A 141 -0.89 5.12 4.52
C LEU A 141 0.46 4.43 4.27
N GLU A 142 0.52 3.49 3.33
CA GLU A 142 1.75 2.79 2.94
C GLU A 142 2.77 3.78 2.33
N GLN A 143 2.32 4.72 1.48
CA GLN A 143 3.17 5.81 0.97
C GLN A 143 3.68 6.74 2.08
N TRP A 144 2.85 7.07 3.08
CA TRP A 144 3.27 7.87 4.24
C TRP A 144 4.26 7.12 5.12
N ASP A 145 4.08 5.82 5.33
CA ASP A 145 5.03 4.96 6.08
C ASP A 145 6.36 4.78 5.32
N GLU A 146 6.33 4.64 3.99
CA GLU A 146 7.55 4.64 3.16
C GLU A 146 8.28 5.99 3.20
N ALA A 147 7.56 7.10 3.00
CA ALA A 147 8.11 8.44 3.10
C ALA A 147 8.69 8.72 4.50
N ARG A 148 8.03 8.21 5.55
CA ARG A 148 8.52 8.26 6.92
C ARG A 148 9.80 7.44 7.09
N ARG A 149 9.85 6.19 6.63
CA ARG A 149 11.09 5.38 6.70
C ARG A 149 12.24 6.03 5.94
N GLN A 150 11.99 6.57 4.74
CA GLN A 150 12.98 7.34 3.99
C GLN A 150 13.48 8.57 4.77
N LYS A 151 12.60 9.25 5.54
CA LYS A 151 13.00 10.36 6.40
C LYS A 151 13.79 9.91 7.63
N GLU A 152 13.41 8.79 8.25
CA GLU A 152 14.19 8.19 9.35
C GLU A 152 15.58 7.71 8.85
N GLU A 153 15.68 7.17 7.63
CA GLU A 153 16.95 6.83 6.97
C GLU A 153 17.79 8.08 6.61
N ASP A 154 17.18 9.14 6.07
CA ASP A 154 17.84 10.43 5.84
C ASP A 154 18.39 11.02 7.14
N GLU A 155 17.60 11.00 8.22
CA GLU A 155 18.02 11.49 9.55
C GLU A 155 19.17 10.67 10.14
N LEU A 156 19.14 9.34 9.99
CA LEU A 156 20.25 8.47 10.38
C LEU A 156 21.52 8.74 9.56
N ALA A 157 21.38 9.00 8.25
CA ALA A 157 22.50 9.38 7.39
C ALA A 157 23.08 10.75 7.78
N ILE A 158 22.24 11.75 8.02
CA ILE A 158 22.64 13.08 8.52
C ILE A 158 23.35 12.96 9.87
N ALA A 159 22.82 12.16 10.80
CA ALA A 159 23.45 11.90 12.10
C ALA A 159 24.79 11.15 11.96
N HIS A 160 24.94 10.28 10.97
CA HIS A 160 26.21 9.64 10.66
C HIS A 160 27.23 10.64 10.10
N TYR A 161 26.85 11.47 9.12
CA TYR A 161 27.71 12.52 8.59
C TYR A 161 28.11 13.53 9.66
N SER A 162 27.18 13.97 10.53
CA SER A 162 27.49 14.85 11.67
C SER A 162 28.54 14.24 12.60
N LYS A 163 28.49 12.93 12.87
CA LYS A 163 29.50 12.23 13.68
C LYS A 163 30.86 12.14 12.97
N LEU A 164 30.87 11.93 11.65
CA LEU A 164 32.09 11.95 10.84
C LEU A 164 32.72 13.35 10.79
N ASP A 165 31.90 14.39 10.64
CA ASP A 165 32.33 15.79 10.63
C ASP A 165 32.84 16.22 12.01
N GLU A 166 32.17 15.85 13.11
CA GLU A 166 32.69 16.03 14.46
C GLU A 166 34.05 15.34 14.66
N ALA A 167 34.18 14.09 14.20
CA ALA A 167 35.45 13.38 14.28
C ALA A 167 36.53 14.07 13.42
N LYS A 168 36.15 14.62 12.26
CA LYS A 168 37.06 15.35 11.39
C LYS A 168 37.49 16.70 11.99
N ILE A 169 36.56 17.42 12.61
CA ILE A 169 36.83 18.64 13.38
C ILE A 169 37.81 18.32 14.51
N LYS A 170 37.55 17.29 15.33
CA LYS A 170 38.47 16.85 16.41
C LYS A 170 39.86 16.45 15.89
N GLN A 171 39.96 15.83 14.71
CA GLN A 171 41.25 15.57 14.05
C GLN A 171 41.97 16.84 13.59
N LEU A 172 41.22 17.82 13.05
CA LEU A 172 41.77 19.08 12.56
C LEU A 172 42.20 19.98 13.72
N THR A 173 41.44 20.08 14.82
CA THR A 173 41.84 20.81 16.02
C THR A 173 43.11 20.21 16.63
N HIS A 174 43.18 18.89 16.80
CA HIS A 174 44.41 18.22 17.27
C HIS A 174 45.62 18.43 16.33
N ARG A 175 45.37 18.58 15.02
CA ARG A 175 46.43 18.93 14.06
C ARG A 175 46.86 20.39 14.18
N ILE A 176 45.93 21.30 14.45
CA ILE A 176 46.22 22.71 14.76
C ILE A 176 47.05 22.79 16.04
N GLU A 177 46.62 22.18 17.14
CA GLU A 177 47.35 22.10 18.41
C GLU A 177 48.78 21.57 18.24
N LYS A 178 48.97 20.53 17.42
CA LYS A 178 50.30 19.99 17.09
C LYS A 178 51.16 20.98 16.29
N LEU A 179 50.57 21.72 15.35
CA LEU A 179 51.28 22.74 14.59
C LEU A 179 51.63 23.95 15.46
N GLU A 180 50.72 24.37 16.33
CA GLU A 180 50.95 25.44 17.32
C GLU A 180 52.07 25.06 18.31
N ALA A 181 52.05 23.84 18.85
CA ALA A 181 53.14 23.32 19.68
C ALA A 181 54.47 23.24 18.90
N GLY A 182 54.43 22.89 17.62
CA GLY A 182 55.58 22.93 16.71
C GLY A 182 56.14 24.35 16.53
N VAL A 183 55.28 25.34 16.28
CA VAL A 183 55.64 26.76 16.17
C VAL A 183 56.19 27.29 17.49
N GLN A 184 55.59 26.93 18.64
CA GLN A 184 56.13 27.30 19.95
C GLN A 184 57.51 26.69 20.20
N LYS A 185 57.74 25.44 19.80
CA LYS A 185 59.07 24.80 19.89
C LYS A 185 60.09 25.50 18.99
N GLN A 186 59.73 25.81 17.75
CA GLN A 186 60.61 26.55 16.83
C GLN A 186 60.92 27.97 17.32
N ARG A 187 59.96 28.67 17.94
CA ARG A 187 60.21 29.95 18.60
C ARG A 187 61.22 29.81 19.73
N LYS A 188 61.05 28.84 20.64
CA LYS A 188 62.02 28.58 21.70
C LYS A 188 63.42 28.26 21.17
N GLN A 189 63.52 27.44 20.12
CA GLN A 189 64.79 27.15 19.46
C GLN A 189 65.41 28.40 18.82
N LEU A 190 64.60 29.28 18.20
CA LEU A 190 65.07 30.55 17.68
C LEU A 190 65.57 31.47 18.81
N ASP A 191 64.86 31.56 19.92
CA ASP A 191 65.25 32.34 21.10
C ASP A 191 66.56 31.79 21.71
N GLU A 192 66.70 30.46 21.81
CA GLU A 192 67.94 29.77 22.24
C GLU A 192 69.12 30.08 21.30
N GLU A 193 68.93 29.99 19.98
CA GLU A 193 70.00 30.31 19.02
C GLU A 193 70.35 31.81 18.98
N VAL A 194 69.38 32.70 19.20
CA VAL A 194 69.63 34.14 19.36
C VAL A 194 70.46 34.41 20.63
N LEU A 195 70.15 33.73 21.75
CA LEU A 195 70.95 33.82 22.98
C LEU A 195 72.36 33.23 22.79
N ASN A 196 72.50 32.12 22.07
CA ASN A 196 73.80 31.54 21.72
C ASN A 196 74.62 32.50 20.86
N ALA A 197 74.02 33.11 19.84
CA ALA A 197 74.67 34.09 18.98
C ALA A 197 75.12 35.33 19.77
N GLN A 198 74.28 35.83 20.69
CA GLN A 198 74.64 36.92 21.61
C GLN A 198 75.79 36.52 22.55
N HIS A 199 75.82 35.29 23.06
CA HIS A 199 76.91 34.78 23.88
C HIS A 199 78.23 34.72 23.09
N VAL A 200 78.22 34.11 21.89
CA VAL A 200 79.38 34.04 21.00
C VAL A 200 79.88 35.44 20.62
N GLN A 201 78.99 36.39 20.36
CA GLN A 201 79.37 37.77 20.10
C GLN A 201 80.03 38.43 21.32
N GLY A 202 79.51 38.18 22.53
CA GLY A 202 80.15 38.61 23.78
C GLY A 202 81.52 37.96 24.04
N GLU A 203 81.73 36.71 23.59
CA GLU A 203 83.05 36.08 23.62
C GLU A 203 84.02 36.67 22.59
N LEU A 204 83.54 36.96 21.37
CA LEU A 204 84.33 37.65 20.34
C LEU A 204 84.77 39.05 20.82
N ASP A 205 83.90 39.81 21.48
CA ASP A 205 84.26 41.11 22.07
C ASP A 205 85.31 40.97 23.19
N ARG A 206 85.19 39.93 24.04
CA ARG A 206 86.22 39.61 25.05
C ARG A 206 87.55 39.21 24.41
N VAL A 207 87.54 38.42 23.33
CA VAL A 207 88.75 38.03 22.58
C VAL A 207 89.35 39.25 21.89
N ALA A 208 88.57 40.13 21.28
CA ALA A 208 89.04 41.38 20.67
C ALA A 208 89.61 42.36 21.71
N SER A 209 89.10 42.35 22.95
CA SER A 209 89.67 43.10 24.07
C SER A 209 91.02 42.49 24.54
N ARG A 210 91.10 41.16 24.67
CA ARG A 210 92.36 40.45 24.97
C ARG A 210 93.42 40.63 23.88
N TYR A 211 93.01 40.63 22.61
CA TYR A 211 93.88 40.81 21.46
C TYR A 211 94.48 42.23 21.41
N ARG A 212 93.68 43.26 21.77
CA ARG A 212 94.20 44.62 21.98
C ARG A 212 95.28 44.66 23.07
N LYS A 213 94.99 44.10 24.26
CA LYS A 213 95.98 44.00 25.35
C LYS A 213 97.27 43.29 24.92
N LEU A 214 97.16 42.15 24.23
CA LEU A 214 98.34 41.42 23.73
C LEU A 214 99.15 42.20 22.67
N HIS A 215 98.52 43.11 21.91
CA HIS A 215 99.25 44.04 21.05
C HIS A 215 99.92 45.16 21.84
N ASP A 216 99.27 45.69 22.87
CA ASP A 216 99.86 46.69 23.77
C ASP A 216 101.08 46.08 24.51
N ASP A 217 100.94 44.88 25.07
CA ASP A 217 102.00 44.10 25.72
C ASP A 217 103.17 43.80 24.75
N ARG A 218 102.85 43.45 23.49
CA ARG A 218 103.85 43.25 22.43
C ARG A 218 104.56 44.54 22.05
N GLY A 219 103.87 45.68 22.07
CA GLY A 219 104.46 47.00 21.90
C GLY A 219 105.51 47.27 22.96
N GLY A 220 105.15 47.11 24.24
CA GLY A 220 106.07 47.25 25.36
C GLY A 220 107.30 46.33 25.27
N LEU A 221 107.11 45.06 24.87
CA LEU A 221 108.23 44.13 24.66
C LEU A 221 109.14 44.53 23.48
N LEU A 222 108.62 45.19 22.45
CA LEU A 222 109.43 45.72 21.35
C LEU A 222 110.23 46.95 21.81
N ASP A 223 109.64 47.85 22.60
CA ASP A 223 110.33 49.00 23.20
C ASP A 223 111.47 48.54 24.13
N GLU A 224 111.22 47.52 24.97
CA GLU A 224 112.24 46.89 25.81
C GLU A 224 113.36 46.24 24.96
N TRP A 225 113.01 45.56 23.87
CA TRP A 225 113.99 44.94 22.98
C TRP A 225 114.85 45.98 22.25
N GLU A 226 114.25 47.07 21.74
CA GLU A 226 115.01 48.18 21.18
C GLU A 226 115.97 48.79 22.20
N GLN A 227 115.54 48.95 23.46
CA GLN A 227 116.40 49.44 24.53
C GLN A 227 117.60 48.51 24.76
N VAL A 228 117.40 47.18 24.73
CA VAL A 228 118.50 46.20 24.81
C VAL A 228 119.43 46.31 23.60
N VAL A 229 118.91 46.46 22.37
CA VAL A 229 119.73 46.63 21.16
C VAL A 229 120.58 47.90 21.22
N ARG A 230 120.02 49.03 21.70
CA ARG A 230 120.79 50.27 21.93
C ARG A 230 121.92 50.06 22.95
N ASN A 231 121.63 49.39 24.07
CA ASN A 231 122.64 49.07 25.09
C ASN A 231 123.77 48.14 24.56
N ILE A 232 123.48 47.27 23.58
CA ILE A 232 124.50 46.45 22.92
C ILE A 232 125.40 47.32 22.03
N ALA A 233 124.81 48.19 21.20
CA ALA A 233 125.57 49.10 20.34
C ALA A 233 126.52 50.03 21.12
N GLU A 234 126.07 50.55 22.28
CA GLU A 234 126.92 51.34 23.18
C GLU A 234 128.11 50.54 23.74
N ARG A 235 127.94 49.23 23.99
CA ARG A 235 129.02 48.35 24.45
C ARG A 235 130.00 48.00 23.36
N ASP A 236 129.53 47.75 22.13
CA ASP A 236 130.41 47.46 20.99
C ASP A 236 131.30 48.68 20.65
N GLU A 237 130.78 49.90 20.76
CA GLU A 237 131.57 51.13 20.60
C GLU A 237 132.62 51.30 21.73
N ALA A 238 132.27 50.97 22.98
CA ALA A 238 133.23 50.96 24.07
C ALA A 238 134.35 49.92 23.87
N ILE A 239 134.03 48.74 23.32
CA ILE A 239 135.01 47.72 22.95
C ILE A 239 135.94 48.27 21.84
N ARG A 240 135.40 48.93 20.82
CA ARG A 240 136.17 49.55 19.73
C ARG A 240 137.22 50.54 20.26
N ILE A 241 136.81 51.45 21.16
CA ILE A 241 137.69 52.43 21.80
C ILE A 241 138.82 51.73 22.60
N SER A 242 138.49 50.66 23.34
CA SER A 242 139.50 49.92 24.11
C SER A 242 140.51 49.16 23.23
N ALA A 243 140.11 48.73 22.03
CA ALA A 243 141.00 48.10 21.06
C ALA A 243 141.98 49.10 20.41
N GLU A 244 141.53 50.33 20.14
CA GLU A 244 142.38 51.42 19.63
C GLU A 244 143.50 51.77 20.61
N GLN A 245 143.18 51.90 21.91
CA GLN A 245 144.16 52.13 22.98
C GLN A 245 145.21 51.01 23.11
N TYR A 246 144.80 49.75 22.87
CA TYR A 246 145.74 48.61 22.86
C TYR A 246 146.74 48.68 21.69
N ALA A 247 146.31 49.15 20.51
CA ALA A 247 147.16 49.29 19.33
C ALA A 247 148.24 50.38 19.52
N GLU A 248 147.90 51.50 20.14
CA GLU A 248 148.85 52.57 20.48
C GLU A 248 149.97 52.04 21.40
N GLY A 249 149.61 51.26 22.43
CA GLY A 249 150.58 50.67 23.36
C GLY A 249 151.61 49.74 22.71
N VAL A 250 151.22 49.00 21.65
CA VAL A 250 152.14 48.14 20.89
C VAL A 250 153.16 48.97 20.09
N SER A 251 152.71 50.07 19.48
CA SER A 251 153.58 50.95 18.66
C SER A 251 154.71 51.59 19.47
N TRP A 252 154.43 51.96 20.73
CA TRP A 252 155.38 52.57 21.65
C TRP A 252 156.54 51.62 22.04
N ILE A 253 156.24 50.32 22.19
CA ILE A 253 157.25 49.30 22.53
C ILE A 253 158.26 49.13 21.37
N GLN A 254 157.79 49.15 20.12
CA GLN A 254 158.64 48.96 18.95
C GLN A 254 159.66 50.09 18.77
N GLN A 255 159.25 51.35 18.96
CA GLN A 255 160.16 52.51 18.88
C GLN A 255 161.31 52.42 19.89
N ARG A 256 161.02 51.96 21.12
CA ARG A 256 162.00 51.84 22.20
C ARG A 256 163.02 50.71 21.99
N GLN A 257 162.68 49.68 21.20
CA GLN A 257 163.60 48.63 20.80
C GLN A 257 164.59 49.08 19.71
N GLN A 258 164.17 49.96 18.79
CA GLN A 258 165.04 50.50 17.75
C GLN A 258 166.16 51.38 18.35
N LEU A 259 165.83 52.26 19.30
CA LEU A 259 166.79 53.12 19.99
C LEU A 259 167.89 52.34 20.75
N LYS A 260 167.58 51.11 21.19
CA LYS A 260 168.54 50.26 21.92
C LYS A 260 169.57 49.61 21.00
N LYS A 261 169.24 49.39 19.72
CA LYS A 261 170.21 48.89 18.73
C LYS A 261 171.24 49.96 18.36
N SER A 262 170.79 51.16 18.02
CA SER A 262 171.68 52.27 17.60
C SER A 262 172.73 52.68 18.65
N LEU A 263 172.47 52.46 19.94
CA LEU A 263 173.43 52.70 21.02
C LEU A 263 174.44 51.55 21.22
N SER A 264 174.18 50.36 20.67
CA SER A 264 175.10 49.23 20.68
C SER A 264 176.16 49.41 19.59
N ASP A 265 175.71 49.74 18.37
CA ASP A 265 176.57 49.79 17.18
C ASP A 265 177.69 50.84 17.32
N ALA A 266 177.36 52.01 17.88
CA ALA A 266 178.32 53.09 18.16
C ALA A 266 179.38 52.76 19.24
N LEU A 267 179.17 51.73 20.06
CA LEU A 267 180.14 51.29 21.08
C LEU A 267 181.22 50.36 20.49
N ASP A 268 180.91 49.69 19.39
CA ASP A 268 181.84 48.75 18.76
C ASP A 268 182.74 49.42 17.71
N GLU A 269 182.27 50.44 16.99
CA GLU A 269 183.14 51.29 16.13
C GLU A 269 184.32 51.90 16.91
N ALA A 270 184.07 52.46 18.10
CA ALA A 270 185.11 53.08 18.93
C ALA A 270 186.20 52.09 19.44
N LYS A 271 185.93 50.78 19.44
CA LYS A 271 186.89 49.74 19.83
C LYS A 271 187.77 49.27 18.66
N GLU A 272 187.35 49.47 17.42
CA GLU A 272 188.16 49.11 16.25
C GLU A 272 189.21 50.20 15.94
N GLU A 273 188.84 51.48 16.09
CA GLU A 273 189.76 52.61 15.90
C GLU A 273 190.98 52.55 16.85
N THR A 274 190.77 52.15 18.11
CA THR A 274 191.86 52.02 19.10
C THR A 274 192.79 50.83 18.85
N ARG A 275 192.36 49.81 18.12
CA ARG A 275 193.22 48.68 17.71
C ARG A 275 194.13 49.06 16.53
N ALA A 276 193.59 49.77 15.54
CA ALA A 276 194.33 50.17 14.34
C ALA A 276 195.57 51.03 14.64
N ILE A 277 195.52 51.86 15.70
CA ILE A 277 196.64 52.74 16.09
C ILE A 277 197.87 51.93 16.56
N ASN A 278 197.67 50.84 17.32
CA ASN A 278 198.78 50.04 17.85
C ASN A 278 199.58 49.32 16.76
N ASP A 279 198.92 48.84 15.70
CA ASP A 279 199.57 48.17 14.55
C ASP A 279 200.42 49.12 13.68
N THR A 280 200.27 50.45 13.84
CA THR A 280 201.10 51.43 13.12
C THR A 280 202.43 51.73 13.81
N ILE A 281 202.56 51.42 15.11
CA ILE A 281 203.78 51.66 15.89
C ILE A 281 204.81 50.57 15.59
N ALA A 282 204.42 49.29 15.66
CA ALA A 282 205.32 48.14 15.42
C ALA A 282 205.93 48.12 14.00
N LYS A 283 205.27 48.74 13.01
CA LYS A 283 205.78 48.85 11.63
C LYS A 283 206.91 49.87 11.48
N ARG A 284 207.08 50.82 12.43
CA ARG A 284 208.16 51.83 12.40
C ARG A 284 209.48 51.33 12.99
N GLU A 285 209.44 50.33 13.88
CA GLU A 285 210.67 49.77 14.49
C GLU A 285 211.45 48.86 13.53
N LYS A 286 210.75 48.14 12.63
CA LYS A 286 211.38 47.31 11.57
C LYS A 286 212.23 48.09 10.56
N VAL A 287 212.08 49.40 10.47
CA VAL A 287 212.79 50.26 9.50
C VAL A 287 214.16 50.71 10.02
N LEU A 288 214.40 50.66 11.34
CA LEU A 288 215.58 51.27 11.96
C LEU A 288 216.80 50.32 12.06
N HIS A 289 216.58 49.00 12.05
CA HIS A 289 217.67 48.01 12.15
C HIS A 289 218.41 47.76 10.82
N ASN A 290 217.68 47.68 9.70
CA ASN A 290 218.27 47.35 8.39
C ASN A 290 219.15 48.47 7.79
N LEU A 291 219.13 49.68 8.36
CA LEU A 291 219.93 50.82 7.90
C LEU A 291 221.33 50.90 8.55
N GLN A 292 221.80 49.83 9.21
CA GLN A 292 223.14 49.78 9.83
C GLN A 292 224.13 48.78 9.19
N GLU A 293 223.72 47.85 8.31
CA GLU A 293 224.63 46.86 7.70
C GLU A 293 225.03 47.16 6.24
N ALA A 294 224.58 48.27 5.66
CA ALA A 294 225.08 48.78 4.37
C ALA A 294 226.44 49.51 4.51
N VAL A 295 227.34 49.00 5.34
CA VAL A 295 228.74 49.42 5.47
C VAL A 295 229.63 48.29 4.94
N PRO A 296 230.64 48.57 4.10
CA PRO A 296 230.93 47.68 2.97
C PRO A 296 232.36 47.10 3.05
N ALA A 297 232.86 46.67 1.89
CA ALA A 297 234.26 46.90 1.51
C ALA A 297 235.38 46.17 2.27
N LEU A 298 235.13 45.06 2.96
CA LEU A 298 236.21 44.23 3.57
C LEU A 298 236.34 42.77 3.10
N THR A 299 235.45 42.24 2.25
CA THR A 299 235.62 40.86 1.70
C THR A 299 235.21 40.68 0.23
N GLN A 300 235.64 41.61 -0.62
CA GLN A 300 235.68 41.43 -2.09
C GLN A 300 236.95 40.67 -2.55
N GLN A 301 237.51 39.78 -1.73
CA GLN A 301 238.89 39.28 -1.87
C GLN A 301 239.14 37.78 -1.60
N VAL A 302 238.10 36.94 -1.48
CA VAL A 302 238.20 35.49 -1.73
C VAL A 302 237.11 35.10 -2.74
N GLN A 303 237.17 35.67 -3.94
CA GLN A 303 237.97 35.18 -5.09
C GLN A 303 237.14 34.14 -5.86
N SER A 304 236.81 34.37 -7.14
CA SER A 304 237.77 34.56 -8.25
C SER A 304 238.73 33.38 -8.45
N LEU A 305 238.39 32.23 -7.85
CA LEU A 305 238.70 30.93 -8.41
C LEU A 305 237.45 30.50 -9.20
N GLN A 306 237.64 30.07 -10.46
CA GLN A 306 236.67 29.29 -11.25
C GLN A 306 235.45 30.08 -11.80
N ASP A 307 235.57 31.31 -12.30
CA ASP A 307 236.41 31.73 -13.44
C ASP A 307 237.58 30.81 -13.81
N GLU A 308 237.29 29.79 -14.61
CA GLU A 308 238.26 29.11 -15.47
C GLU A 308 237.57 28.76 -16.81
N VAL A 309 237.09 29.82 -17.47
CA VAL A 309 236.40 29.81 -18.77
C VAL A 309 237.32 29.37 -19.92
N ASP A 310 238.62 29.60 -19.79
CA ASP A 310 239.49 29.75 -20.96
C ASP A 310 240.19 28.46 -21.44
N ALA A 311 239.93 27.32 -20.81
CA ALA A 311 240.59 26.04 -21.08
C ALA A 311 240.00 25.22 -22.25
N LEU A 312 239.65 25.92 -23.35
CA LEU A 312 239.64 25.39 -24.74
C LEU A 312 238.56 24.33 -25.05
N ARG A 313 237.51 24.69 -25.81
CA ARG A 313 237.53 24.64 -27.28
C ARG A 313 238.06 23.29 -27.78
N GLU A 314 237.30 22.49 -28.54
CA GLU A 314 236.67 22.89 -29.81
C GLU A 314 237.53 23.84 -30.68
N GLU A 315 238.85 23.78 -30.51
CA GLU A 315 239.81 23.66 -31.62
C GLU A 315 239.93 22.17 -31.97
N ALA A 316 238.82 21.45 -32.09
CA ALA A 316 237.90 21.49 -33.24
C ALA A 316 238.18 20.28 -34.13
N SER A 317 237.11 19.67 -34.63
CA SER A 317 237.09 19.01 -35.95
C SER A 317 238.05 17.85 -36.27
N ARG A 318 238.98 17.42 -35.39
CA ARG A 318 240.00 16.38 -35.71
C ARG A 318 239.97 15.09 -34.87
N ALA A 319 239.30 15.03 -33.72
CA ALA A 319 239.13 13.78 -32.96
C ALA A 319 237.93 12.90 -33.46
N THR A 320 237.33 13.27 -34.58
CA THR A 320 236.17 12.64 -35.25
C THR A 320 236.39 11.21 -35.78
N ARG A 321 237.44 10.49 -35.34
CA ARG A 321 237.81 9.17 -35.88
C ARG A 321 238.12 8.07 -34.85
N ASP A 322 238.36 8.36 -33.57
CA ASP A 322 238.91 7.34 -32.65
C ASP A 322 237.90 6.57 -31.76
N LYS A 323 236.81 7.18 -31.24
CA LYS A 323 235.92 6.46 -30.28
C LYS A 323 234.87 5.53 -30.92
N ARG A 324 235.27 4.81 -31.97
CA ARG A 324 234.78 3.44 -32.21
C ARG A 324 235.72 2.37 -31.62
N ALA A 325 236.90 2.74 -31.10
CA ALA A 325 237.91 1.81 -30.61
C ALA A 325 237.94 1.56 -29.08
N VAL A 326 237.32 2.40 -28.23
CA VAL A 326 237.25 2.16 -26.76
C VAL A 326 236.10 1.20 -26.38
N ILE A 327 235.59 0.44 -27.35
CA ILE A 327 234.64 -0.68 -27.17
C ILE A 327 235.33 -1.90 -26.50
N LEU A 328 236.62 -1.81 -26.15
CA LEU A 328 237.46 -2.91 -25.65
C LEU A 328 238.04 -2.75 -24.23
N GLN A 329 237.59 -1.78 -23.41
CA GLN A 329 238.21 -1.54 -22.08
C GLN A 329 237.26 -1.50 -20.86
N LEU A 330 235.94 -1.72 -20.99
CA LEU A 330 235.03 -1.78 -19.83
C LEU A 330 234.21 -3.06 -19.68
N GLU A 331 234.53 -4.11 -20.43
CA GLU A 331 234.29 -5.49 -20.00
C GLU A 331 235.21 -5.89 -18.82
N GLU A 332 236.19 -5.05 -18.47
CA GLU A 332 237.14 -5.29 -17.36
C GLU A 332 236.61 -4.82 -15.99
N MET A 333 235.69 -3.84 -15.91
CA MET A 333 235.06 -3.43 -14.64
C MET A 333 234.00 -4.43 -14.14
N ILE A 334 233.47 -5.28 -15.02
CA ILE A 334 232.66 -6.43 -14.61
C ILE A 334 233.49 -7.39 -13.73
N ARG A 335 234.83 -7.36 -13.84
CA ARG A 335 235.77 -8.09 -12.97
C ARG A 335 236.14 -7.37 -11.65
N GLU A 336 235.42 -6.32 -11.26
CA GLU A 336 235.44 -5.76 -9.89
C GLU A 336 234.18 -6.09 -9.06
N ILE A 337 233.41 -7.09 -9.53
CA ILE A 337 233.23 -8.38 -8.84
C ILE A 337 232.92 -8.34 -7.34
N GLU A 338 231.77 -8.95 -6.98
CA GLU A 338 231.56 -10.00 -5.97
C GLU A 338 232.07 -9.81 -4.52
N ARG A 339 232.84 -8.77 -4.22
CA ARG A 339 233.28 -8.38 -2.88
C ARG A 339 232.10 -7.81 -2.09
N ARG A 340 231.16 -7.12 -2.75
CA ARG A 340 229.92 -6.63 -2.15
C ARG A 340 228.84 -7.71 -1.94
N ASN A 341 228.99 -8.90 -2.55
CA ASN A 341 228.16 -10.06 -2.18
C ASN A 341 228.46 -10.60 -0.76
N ARG A 342 229.43 -10.02 -0.03
CA ARG A 342 229.83 -10.48 1.32
C ARG A 342 229.26 -9.67 2.48
N GLU A 343 228.64 -8.51 2.24
CA GLU A 343 227.94 -7.76 3.31
C GLU A 343 226.53 -8.32 3.57
N LEU A 344 226.07 -9.25 2.72
CA LEU A 344 224.77 -9.91 2.76
C LEU A 344 224.58 -10.89 3.94
N THR A 345 225.64 -11.22 4.70
CA THR A 345 225.62 -12.19 5.82
C THR A 345 225.56 -11.55 7.22
N MET A 346 225.68 -10.22 7.33
CA MET A 346 225.66 -9.54 8.65
C MET A 346 224.30 -8.93 9.03
N THR A 347 223.44 -8.59 8.07
CA THR A 347 222.08 -8.10 8.37
C THR A 347 221.11 -9.20 8.79
N GLU A 348 221.52 -10.47 8.71
CA GLU A 348 220.82 -11.60 9.35
C GLU A 348 220.73 -11.45 10.89
N ARG A 349 221.48 -10.51 11.50
CA ARG A 349 221.32 -10.12 12.91
C ARG A 349 220.30 -9.01 13.20
N ARG A 350 219.61 -8.45 12.20
CA ARG A 350 218.35 -7.69 12.40
C ARG A 350 217.09 -8.51 12.08
N ARG A 351 217.27 -9.77 11.67
CA ARG A 351 216.23 -10.77 11.37
C ARG A 351 215.65 -11.45 12.63
N ALA A 352 215.60 -10.75 13.79
CA ALA A 352 215.39 -11.40 15.09
C ALA A 352 214.61 -10.63 16.19
N VAL A 353 214.24 -9.35 16.02
CA VAL A 353 213.55 -8.58 17.12
C VAL A 353 212.41 -7.66 16.66
N ALA A 354 212.31 -7.25 15.39
CA ALA A 354 211.31 -6.26 14.93
C ALA A 354 210.14 -6.86 14.12
N ALA A 355 210.09 -8.19 13.99
CA ALA A 355 208.97 -8.95 13.41
C ALA A 355 208.39 -9.97 14.44
N GLU A 356 208.69 -9.75 15.72
CA GLU A 356 207.95 -10.31 16.85
C GLU A 356 207.69 -9.15 17.82
N LYS A 357 206.46 -8.79 18.21
CA LYS A 357 205.18 -9.45 17.94
C LYS A 357 204.05 -8.40 18.03
N LEU A 358 203.10 -8.54 17.11
CA LEU A 358 201.66 -8.58 17.36
C LEU A 358 201.00 -7.25 17.78
N GLU A 359 200.22 -6.62 16.91
CA GLU A 359 198.83 -6.99 16.60
C GLU A 359 197.90 -7.05 17.82
N GLU A 360 197.80 -5.92 18.53
CA GLU A 360 196.53 -5.47 19.11
C GLU A 360 196.27 -3.99 18.72
N GLU A 361 195.59 -3.80 17.56
CA GLU A 361 194.84 -2.59 17.11
C GLU A 361 195.63 -1.36 16.56
N LYS A 362 195.21 -0.57 15.53
CA LYS A 362 194.00 -0.53 14.65
C LYS A 362 194.29 0.28 13.33
N ILE A 363 193.46 0.08 12.28
CA ILE A 363 193.49 0.76 10.94
C ILE A 363 192.22 1.63 10.74
N ILE A 364 192.22 2.63 9.81
CA ILE A 364 191.18 3.64 9.35
C ILE A 364 191.65 5.11 9.66
N ALA A 365 191.44 6.22 8.89
CA ALA A 365 190.47 6.63 7.83
C ALA A 365 191.06 7.48 6.65
N ASN A 366 190.21 8.25 5.93
CA ASN A 366 190.37 8.94 4.61
C ASN A 366 189.70 10.36 4.57
N ASP A 367 189.64 11.19 3.49
CA ASP A 367 190.55 11.61 2.37
C ASP A 367 189.91 12.67 1.38
N LEU A 368 190.72 13.39 0.57
CA LEU A 368 190.58 14.15 -0.73
C LEU A 368 189.38 15.07 -1.18
N GLN A 369 189.69 16.25 -1.79
CA GLN A 369 188.71 17.16 -2.47
C GLN A 369 189.32 18.18 -3.51
N LYS A 370 188.51 18.58 -4.53
CA LYS A 370 188.55 19.83 -5.39
C LYS A 370 189.38 19.87 -6.72
N GLN A 371 188.73 19.49 -7.84
CA GLN A 371 189.14 19.80 -9.25
C GLN A 371 187.93 20.08 -10.19
N ALA A 372 186.85 20.75 -9.74
CA ALA A 372 185.50 20.42 -10.23
C ALA A 372 184.76 21.35 -11.24
N GLU A 373 185.13 22.62 -11.46
CA GLU A 373 184.08 23.62 -11.80
C GLU A 373 183.91 24.09 -13.27
N PHE A 374 184.94 24.22 -14.11
CA PHE A 374 184.78 24.98 -15.37
C PHE A 374 184.14 24.20 -16.55
N ILE A 375 184.20 22.85 -16.55
CA ILE A 375 183.56 22.02 -17.59
C ILE A 375 182.02 21.98 -17.41
N ALA A 376 181.50 22.41 -16.26
CA ALA A 376 180.11 22.22 -15.86
C ALA A 376 179.07 23.18 -16.51
N GLN A 377 179.49 24.23 -17.22
CA GLN A 377 178.55 25.28 -17.65
C GLN A 377 177.92 25.08 -19.05
N LEU A 378 178.64 24.57 -20.05
CA LEU A 378 178.10 24.45 -21.42
C LEU A 378 177.27 23.17 -21.68
N LEU A 379 177.53 22.07 -20.96
CA LEU A 379 176.65 20.89 -21.04
C LEU A 379 175.27 21.13 -20.42
N LYS A 380 175.18 22.09 -19.48
CA LYS A 380 173.95 22.40 -18.71
C LYS A 380 172.83 23.03 -19.52
N ASP A 381 173.10 23.55 -20.72
CA ASP A 381 172.07 24.13 -21.60
C ASP A 381 171.52 23.13 -22.63
N ALA A 382 172.27 22.08 -22.98
CA ALA A 382 171.79 21.00 -23.84
C ALA A 382 170.81 20.05 -23.11
N GLU A 383 170.96 19.85 -21.80
CA GLU A 383 170.05 19.01 -21.02
C GLU A 383 168.65 19.65 -20.84
N LYS A 384 168.56 20.99 -20.84
CA LYS A 384 167.30 21.72 -20.62
C LYS A 384 166.26 21.50 -21.72
N THR A 385 166.69 21.31 -22.97
CA THR A 385 165.78 21.07 -24.10
C THR A 385 165.28 19.62 -24.17
N SER A 386 166.07 18.66 -23.68
CA SER A 386 165.58 17.28 -23.45
C SER A 386 164.51 17.24 -22.35
N HIS A 387 164.68 18.06 -21.30
CA HIS A 387 163.77 18.11 -20.16
C HIS A 387 162.40 18.76 -20.45
N SER A 388 162.22 19.49 -21.55
CA SER A 388 160.89 19.98 -21.95
C SER A 388 160.06 18.89 -22.62
N ILE A 389 160.65 18.09 -23.50
CA ILE A 389 159.96 16.98 -24.19
C ILE A 389 159.51 15.91 -23.18
N ALA A 390 160.28 15.68 -22.10
CA ALA A 390 159.86 14.84 -20.98
C ALA A 390 158.66 15.41 -20.19
N LYS A 391 158.54 16.74 -20.08
CA LYS A 391 157.40 17.39 -19.40
C LYS A 391 156.10 17.24 -20.17
N ASP A 392 156.14 17.28 -21.50
CA ASP A 392 154.94 17.18 -22.33
C ASP A 392 154.30 15.77 -22.25
N VAL A 393 155.12 14.73 -22.09
CA VAL A 393 154.66 13.35 -21.80
C VAL A 393 154.01 13.25 -20.41
N GLU A 394 154.53 13.96 -19.41
CA GLU A 394 153.95 13.96 -18.05
C GLU A 394 152.64 14.76 -17.98
N GLN A 395 152.51 15.83 -18.78
CA GLN A 395 151.26 16.58 -18.95
C GLN A 395 150.14 15.71 -19.56
N LEU A 396 150.47 14.85 -20.53
CA LEU A 396 149.50 13.90 -21.10
C LEU A 396 149.03 12.87 -20.05
N LYS A 397 149.91 12.34 -19.20
CA LYS A 397 149.49 11.50 -18.06
C LYS A 397 148.58 12.25 -17.09
N MET A 398 148.87 13.52 -16.81
CA MET A 398 148.02 14.38 -15.98
C MET A 398 146.62 14.60 -16.57
N THR A 399 146.49 14.72 -17.90
CA THR A 399 145.15 14.77 -18.55
C THR A 399 144.39 13.45 -18.42
N VAL A 400 145.07 12.30 -18.55
CA VAL A 400 144.45 10.97 -18.34
C VAL A 400 144.03 10.76 -16.89
N PHE A 401 144.79 11.26 -15.91
CA PHE A 401 144.41 11.21 -14.50
C PHE A 401 143.17 12.06 -14.22
N LYS A 402 143.10 13.30 -14.73
CA LYS A 402 141.91 14.17 -14.60
C LYS A 402 140.67 13.55 -15.24
N ALA A 403 140.78 13.01 -16.45
CA ALA A 403 139.68 12.31 -17.12
C ALA A 403 139.17 11.10 -16.30
N ASN A 404 140.05 10.35 -15.64
CA ASN A 404 139.65 9.26 -14.73
C ASN A 404 139.01 9.77 -13.42
N GLN A 405 139.42 10.93 -12.92
CA GLN A 405 138.80 11.57 -11.75
C GLN A 405 137.39 12.08 -12.09
N GLU A 406 137.22 12.67 -13.27
CA GLU A 406 135.92 13.06 -13.84
C GLU A 406 135.03 11.83 -14.07
N LEU A 407 135.56 10.74 -14.62
CA LEU A 407 134.86 9.45 -14.77
C LEU A 407 134.38 8.89 -13.42
N SER A 408 135.18 9.06 -12.35
CA SER A 408 134.80 8.68 -10.98
C SER A 408 133.67 9.56 -10.44
N GLY A 409 133.72 10.87 -10.69
CA GLY A 409 132.62 11.80 -10.38
C GLY A 409 131.32 11.43 -11.11
N VAL A 410 131.41 11.12 -12.40
CA VAL A 410 130.27 10.65 -13.22
C VAL A 410 129.70 9.33 -12.69
N ARG A 411 130.55 8.39 -12.24
CA ARG A 411 130.10 7.14 -11.60
C ARG A 411 129.39 7.36 -10.27
N ASN A 412 129.84 8.33 -9.46
CA ASN A 412 129.16 8.69 -8.21
C ASN A 412 127.82 9.37 -8.48
N THR A 413 127.72 10.27 -9.45
CA THR A 413 126.42 10.82 -9.87
C THR A 413 125.53 9.74 -10.46
N GLN A 414 126.08 8.75 -11.17
CA GLN A 414 125.32 7.61 -11.69
C GLN A 414 124.75 6.74 -10.55
N THR A 415 125.50 6.47 -9.48
CA THR A 415 124.97 5.71 -8.33
C THR A 415 123.94 6.52 -7.53
N THR A 416 124.12 7.84 -7.38
CA THR A 416 123.08 8.72 -6.83
C THR A 416 121.81 8.69 -7.69
N CYS A 417 121.92 8.89 -9.00
CA CYS A 417 120.77 8.79 -9.92
C CYS A 417 120.12 7.40 -9.91
N LEU A 418 120.88 6.31 -9.77
CA LEU A 418 120.30 4.96 -9.61
C LEU A 418 119.53 4.81 -8.29
N SER A 419 120.00 5.42 -7.20
CA SER A 419 119.28 5.45 -5.93
C SER A 419 117.99 6.27 -6.04
N GLU A 420 118.03 7.43 -6.70
CA GLU A 420 116.87 8.28 -7.01
C GLU A 420 115.87 7.57 -7.93
N ILE A 421 116.34 6.85 -8.96
CA ILE A 421 115.52 6.03 -9.84
C ILE A 421 114.85 4.90 -9.03
N SER A 422 115.55 4.24 -8.11
CA SER A 422 114.92 3.21 -7.27
C SER A 422 113.88 3.81 -6.30
N GLY A 423 114.13 5.01 -5.76
CA GLY A 423 113.18 5.79 -4.97
C GLY A 423 111.94 6.16 -5.79
N ALA A 424 112.12 6.74 -6.97
CA ALA A 424 111.06 7.10 -7.90
C ALA A 424 110.28 5.87 -8.41
N GLN A 425 110.93 4.72 -8.60
CA GLN A 425 110.25 3.46 -8.92
C GLN A 425 109.40 2.95 -7.75
N SER A 426 109.86 3.10 -6.49
CA SER A 426 109.07 2.77 -5.31
C SER A 426 107.86 3.69 -5.15
N GLN A 427 108.03 5.00 -5.39
CA GLN A 427 106.94 5.96 -5.44
C GLN A 427 105.98 5.67 -6.60
N GLY A 428 106.49 5.32 -7.79
CA GLY A 428 105.70 4.90 -8.94
C GLY A 428 104.88 3.63 -8.68
N ARG A 429 105.40 2.68 -7.90
CA ARG A 429 104.61 1.52 -7.43
C ARG A 429 103.51 1.94 -6.45
N ASN A 430 103.79 2.85 -5.53
CA ASN A 430 102.78 3.38 -4.61
C ASN A 430 101.71 4.21 -5.35
N PHE A 431 102.09 5.02 -6.33
CA PHE A 431 101.16 5.74 -7.18
C PHE A 431 100.35 4.79 -8.08
N ASN A 432 100.94 3.74 -8.66
CA ASN A 432 100.18 2.72 -9.38
C ASN A 432 99.22 1.94 -8.48
N ALA A 433 99.60 1.64 -7.24
CA ALA A 433 98.67 1.06 -6.26
C ALA A 433 97.52 2.03 -5.94
N LYS A 434 97.80 3.34 -5.84
CA LYS A 434 96.77 4.37 -5.63
C LYS A 434 95.90 4.61 -6.87
N ILE A 435 96.46 4.53 -8.08
CA ILE A 435 95.73 4.57 -9.35
C ILE A 435 94.80 3.37 -9.43
N ASN A 436 95.28 2.14 -9.21
CA ASN A 436 94.43 0.94 -9.19
C ASN A 436 93.31 1.02 -8.13
N GLN A 437 93.57 1.65 -6.97
CA GLN A 437 92.52 1.94 -5.98
C GLN A 437 91.50 2.96 -6.53
N LEU A 438 91.96 4.07 -7.10
CA LEU A 438 91.10 5.12 -7.67
C LEU A 438 90.33 4.63 -8.91
N ASP A 439 90.89 3.72 -9.71
CA ASP A 439 90.23 3.07 -10.83
C ASP A 439 89.17 2.08 -10.34
N GLY A 440 89.44 1.34 -9.25
CA GLY A 440 88.42 0.52 -8.58
C GLY A 440 87.29 1.36 -7.99
N GLU A 441 87.62 2.51 -7.37
CA GLU A 441 86.65 3.50 -6.91
C GLU A 441 85.88 4.13 -8.09
N SER A 442 86.55 4.39 -9.23
CA SER A 442 85.95 4.90 -10.47
C SER A 442 85.01 3.89 -11.12
N PHE A 443 85.37 2.61 -11.21
CA PHE A 443 84.47 1.56 -11.69
C PHE A 443 83.26 1.36 -10.75
N SER A 444 83.47 1.44 -9.43
CA SER A 444 82.37 1.45 -8.46
C SER A 444 81.47 2.67 -8.65
N GLN A 445 82.04 3.85 -8.84
CA GLN A 445 81.33 5.09 -9.14
C GLN A 445 80.61 5.05 -10.49
N GLN A 446 81.16 4.38 -11.51
CA GLN A 446 80.49 4.12 -12.79
C GLN A 446 79.31 3.15 -12.63
N GLY A 447 79.44 2.11 -11.81
CA GLY A 447 78.32 1.23 -11.45
C GLY A 447 77.23 1.95 -10.65
N ILE A 448 77.62 2.86 -9.76
CA ILE A 448 76.70 3.76 -9.04
C ILE A 448 76.05 4.75 -10.01
N LEU A 449 76.82 5.37 -10.91
CA LEU A 449 76.32 6.26 -11.96
C LEU A 449 75.34 5.55 -12.87
N TYR A 450 75.62 4.34 -13.35
CA TYR A 450 74.72 3.58 -14.21
C TYR A 450 73.43 3.19 -13.48
N ASN A 451 73.51 2.84 -12.19
CA ASN A 451 72.32 2.63 -11.35
C ASN A 451 71.55 3.94 -11.09
N ILE A 452 72.24 5.07 -10.90
CA ILE A 452 71.63 6.39 -10.78
C ILE A 452 70.98 6.80 -12.09
N GLU A 453 71.64 6.62 -13.25
CA GLU A 453 71.11 6.91 -14.59
C GLU A 453 69.91 6.03 -14.93
N PHE A 454 69.93 4.73 -14.60
CA PHE A 454 68.76 3.87 -14.74
C PHE A 454 67.61 4.32 -13.82
N ASN A 455 67.90 4.66 -12.57
CA ASN A 455 66.91 5.22 -11.65
C ASN A 455 66.43 6.61 -12.08
N VAL A 456 67.28 7.42 -12.70
CA VAL A 456 66.95 8.73 -13.27
C VAL A 456 66.05 8.52 -14.48
N GLN A 457 66.34 7.61 -15.41
CA GLN A 457 65.45 7.29 -16.53
C GLN A 457 64.09 6.71 -16.06
N GLN A 458 64.08 5.88 -15.01
CA GLN A 458 62.86 5.41 -14.36
C GLN A 458 62.09 6.58 -13.73
N MET A 459 62.77 7.46 -13.01
CA MET A 459 62.18 8.63 -12.37
C MET A 459 61.77 9.68 -13.39
N GLU A 460 62.46 9.85 -14.51
CA GLU A 460 62.10 10.70 -15.65
C GLU A 460 60.86 10.16 -16.34
N LYS A 461 60.76 8.85 -16.60
CA LYS A 461 59.51 8.24 -17.08
C LYS A 461 58.36 8.45 -16.10
N ARG A 462 58.59 8.31 -14.79
CA ARG A 462 57.59 8.59 -13.74
C ARG A 462 57.28 10.09 -13.61
N VAL A 463 58.25 10.96 -13.85
CA VAL A 463 58.15 12.43 -13.75
C VAL A 463 57.50 13.02 -15.00
N SER A 464 57.77 12.55 -16.21
CA SER A 464 56.97 12.87 -17.41
C SER A 464 55.53 12.42 -17.22
N ARG A 465 55.30 11.21 -16.71
CA ARG A 465 53.95 10.71 -16.38
C ARG A 465 53.26 11.53 -15.28
N ALA A 466 54.01 12.09 -14.31
CA ALA A 466 53.51 12.97 -13.26
C ALA A 466 53.37 14.45 -13.68
N LYS A 467 54.19 14.92 -14.62
CA LYS A 467 54.12 16.23 -15.28
C LYS A 467 52.99 16.30 -16.32
N GLY A 468 52.39 15.17 -16.69
CA GLY A 468 51.22 15.08 -17.57
C GLY A 468 51.53 14.71 -19.02
N GLU A 469 52.79 14.39 -19.34
CA GLU A 469 53.21 13.85 -20.63
C GLU A 469 52.75 12.38 -20.74
N ARG A 470 51.50 12.21 -21.14
CA ARG A 470 50.92 10.95 -21.61
C ARG A 470 51.16 10.79 -23.11
N THR A 471 51.14 9.55 -23.62
CA THR A 471 51.14 9.29 -25.07
C THR A 471 49.97 10.00 -25.75
N GLU A 472 50.11 10.36 -27.03
CA GLU A 472 49.08 11.15 -27.73
C GLU A 472 47.71 10.47 -27.76
N GLU A 473 47.68 9.14 -27.76
CA GLU A 473 46.47 8.32 -27.71
C GLU A 473 45.75 8.47 -26.36
N GLU A 474 46.47 8.25 -25.24
CA GLU A 474 45.95 8.51 -23.89
C GLU A 474 45.48 9.97 -23.73
N GLN A 475 46.17 10.95 -24.33
CA GLN A 475 45.73 12.35 -24.30
C GLN A 475 44.43 12.58 -25.07
N LYS A 476 44.22 11.95 -26.23
CA LYS A 476 42.99 12.10 -27.02
C LYS A 476 41.79 11.49 -26.30
N GLU A 477 41.94 10.30 -25.73
CA GLU A 477 40.89 9.63 -24.95
C GLU A 477 40.54 10.40 -23.67
N LEU A 478 41.54 10.95 -22.97
CA LEU A 478 41.29 11.70 -21.75
C LEU A 478 40.68 13.07 -22.05
N ARG A 479 41.02 13.71 -23.17
CA ARG A 479 40.34 14.94 -23.63
C ARG A 479 38.88 14.68 -24.04
N SER A 480 38.59 13.60 -24.78
CA SER A 480 37.20 13.28 -25.13
C SER A 480 36.35 12.97 -23.90
N LYS A 481 36.92 12.25 -22.93
CA LYS A 481 36.27 11.94 -21.65
C LYS A 481 36.08 13.18 -20.76
N ILE A 482 37.04 14.12 -20.75
CA ILE A 482 36.90 15.42 -20.07
C ILE A 482 35.78 16.24 -20.71
N ASN A 483 35.74 16.35 -22.05
CA ASN A 483 34.69 17.09 -22.75
C ASN A 483 33.29 16.51 -22.45
N LEU A 484 33.14 15.18 -22.48
CA LEU A 484 31.89 14.50 -22.14
C LEU A 484 31.47 14.81 -20.69
N LEU A 485 32.41 14.68 -19.74
CA LEU A 485 32.16 14.98 -18.33
C LEU A 485 31.78 16.45 -18.10
N GLN A 486 32.39 17.39 -18.83
CA GLN A 486 32.04 18.80 -18.79
C GLN A 486 30.63 19.05 -19.34
N THR A 487 30.25 18.44 -20.46
CA THR A 487 28.87 18.56 -20.97
C THR A 487 27.83 18.00 -19.98
N THR A 488 28.12 16.86 -19.35
CA THR A 488 27.21 16.32 -18.31
C THR A 488 27.18 17.18 -17.05
N LEU A 489 28.28 17.84 -16.69
CA LEU A 489 28.32 18.77 -15.55
C LEU A 489 27.45 20.00 -15.82
N ASP A 490 27.57 20.61 -17.01
CA ASP A 490 26.79 21.78 -17.41
C ASP A 490 25.27 21.48 -17.48
N GLU A 491 24.91 20.27 -17.89
CA GLU A 491 23.52 19.78 -17.89
C GLU A 491 22.99 19.57 -16.47
N LEU A 492 23.76 18.89 -15.60
CA LEU A 492 23.41 18.68 -14.20
C LEU A 492 23.35 20.01 -13.43
N GLU A 493 24.21 21.00 -13.74
CA GLU A 493 24.13 22.33 -13.16
C GLU A 493 22.85 23.06 -13.56
N LYS A 494 22.43 22.98 -14.83
CA LYS A 494 21.16 23.56 -15.29
C LYS A 494 19.97 22.89 -14.57
N GLN A 495 19.96 21.57 -14.49
CA GLN A 495 18.93 20.81 -13.76
C GLN A 495 18.88 21.18 -12.27
N ASN A 496 20.03 21.31 -11.62
CA ASN A 496 20.15 21.72 -10.21
C ASN A 496 19.63 23.16 -9.99
N ARG A 497 19.88 24.09 -10.93
CA ARG A 497 19.31 25.45 -10.89
C ARG A 497 17.78 25.40 -11.01
N THR A 498 17.22 24.65 -11.95
CA THR A 498 15.76 24.52 -12.08
C THR A 498 15.11 23.85 -10.86
N LEU A 499 15.74 22.82 -10.30
CA LEU A 499 15.27 22.16 -9.07
C LEU A 499 15.31 23.12 -7.87
N LYS A 500 16.35 23.94 -7.73
CA LYS A 500 16.43 24.96 -6.66
C LYS A 500 15.31 25.99 -6.74
N ASP A 501 14.91 26.41 -7.94
CA ASP A 501 13.80 27.36 -8.09
C ASP A 501 12.42 26.69 -7.92
N GLN A 502 12.26 25.42 -8.30
CA GLN A 502 11.08 24.63 -7.95
C GLN A 502 10.94 24.45 -6.43
N VAL A 503 12.03 24.09 -5.73
CA VAL A 503 12.05 23.97 -4.26
C VAL A 503 11.69 25.28 -3.57
N LYS A 504 12.07 26.44 -4.11
CA LYS A 504 11.64 27.75 -3.57
C LYS A 504 10.12 27.96 -3.72
N ARG A 505 9.53 27.60 -4.86
CA ARG A 505 8.08 27.72 -5.08
C ARG A 505 7.29 26.82 -4.13
N VAL A 506 7.65 25.53 -4.06
CA VAL A 506 7.01 24.55 -3.17
C VAL A 506 7.12 24.97 -1.70
N ARG A 507 8.25 25.58 -1.28
CA ARG A 507 8.39 26.11 0.10
C ARG A 507 7.44 27.27 0.41
N GLU A 508 7.11 28.10 -0.58
CA GLU A 508 6.18 29.22 -0.40
C GLU A 508 4.72 28.76 -0.46
N GLU A 509 4.40 27.86 -1.39
CA GLU A 509 3.09 27.17 -1.44
C GLU A 509 2.81 26.41 -0.14
N MET A 510 3.80 25.68 0.40
CA MET A 510 3.67 24.98 1.68
C MET A 510 3.36 25.93 2.86
N ARG A 511 3.98 27.12 2.89
CA ARG A 511 3.68 28.13 3.92
C ARG A 511 2.24 28.65 3.83
N GLN A 512 1.76 28.89 2.61
CA GLN A 512 0.38 29.33 2.39
C GLN A 512 -0.62 28.25 2.79
N SER A 513 -0.34 26.98 2.48
CA SER A 513 -1.14 25.83 2.92
C SER A 513 -1.19 25.68 4.44
N VAL A 514 -0.06 25.83 5.15
CA VAL A 514 -0.03 25.79 6.63
C VAL A 514 -0.94 26.88 7.25
N ILE A 515 -0.85 28.11 6.75
CA ILE A 515 -1.70 29.22 7.22
C ILE A 515 -3.21 28.98 6.91
N ALA A 516 -3.52 28.27 5.82
CA ALA A 516 -4.88 27.87 5.49
C ALA A 516 -5.41 26.78 6.44
N ILE A 517 -4.56 25.78 6.77
CA ILE A 517 -4.89 24.70 7.71
C ILE A 517 -5.20 25.25 9.10
N GLU A 518 -4.38 26.15 9.65
CA GLU A 518 -4.61 26.77 10.97
C GLU A 518 -5.98 27.48 11.05
N LYS A 519 -6.39 28.15 9.96
CA LYS A 519 -7.71 28.81 9.88
C LYS A 519 -8.86 27.79 9.83
N LEU A 520 -8.69 26.70 9.08
CA LEU A 520 -9.69 25.63 8.98
C LEU A 520 -9.83 24.85 10.29
N GLU A 521 -8.74 24.60 11.02
CA GLU A 521 -8.80 24.00 12.37
C GLU A 521 -9.51 24.92 13.37
N GLY A 522 -9.26 26.23 13.30
CA GLY A 522 -9.98 27.23 14.10
C GLY A 522 -11.48 27.25 13.81
N ALA A 523 -11.90 27.09 12.55
CA ALA A 523 -13.30 26.97 12.17
C ALA A 523 -13.91 25.64 12.65
N LYS A 524 -13.21 24.52 12.43
CA LYS A 524 -13.65 23.17 12.82
C LYS A 524 -13.99 23.06 14.31
N LYS A 525 -13.19 23.69 15.18
CA LYS A 525 -13.43 23.71 16.63
C LYS A 525 -14.76 24.39 16.97
N ARG A 526 -15.03 25.57 16.39
CA ARG A 526 -16.30 26.31 16.59
C ARG A 526 -17.51 25.51 16.09
N THR A 527 -17.44 24.94 14.89
CA THR A 527 -18.53 24.11 14.36
C THR A 527 -18.78 22.85 15.19
N LEU A 528 -17.75 22.33 15.88
CA LEU A 528 -17.90 21.18 16.76
C LEU A 528 -18.55 21.56 18.10
N GLU A 529 -18.25 22.75 18.62
CA GLU A 529 -18.97 23.35 19.76
C GLU A 529 -20.46 23.55 19.42
N GLU A 530 -20.77 24.15 18.27
CA GLU A 530 -22.14 24.33 17.76
C GLU A 530 -22.91 23.00 17.57
N VAL A 531 -22.24 21.95 17.06
CA VAL A 531 -22.85 20.61 16.92
C VAL A 531 -23.16 19.98 18.29
N LEU A 532 -22.28 20.13 19.28
CA LEU A 532 -22.53 19.61 20.64
C LEU A 532 -23.73 20.32 21.30
N GLU A 533 -23.87 21.62 21.10
CA GLU A 533 -25.06 22.38 21.55
C GLU A 533 -26.33 21.89 20.84
N MET A 534 -26.27 21.64 19.53
CA MET A 534 -27.39 21.12 18.76
C MET A 534 -27.79 19.69 19.17
N ASP A 535 -26.83 18.82 19.46
CA ASP A 535 -27.09 17.44 19.96
C ASP A 535 -27.75 17.46 21.34
N LEU A 536 -27.36 18.38 22.22
CA LEU A 536 -28.03 18.61 23.51
C LEU A 536 -29.48 19.08 23.30
N HIS A 537 -29.74 19.98 22.35
CA HIS A 537 -31.10 20.36 21.97
C HIS A 537 -31.90 19.20 21.36
N CYS A 538 -31.31 18.41 20.46
CA CYS A 538 -31.96 17.25 19.84
C CYS A 538 -32.29 16.15 20.86
N THR A 539 -31.42 15.88 21.82
CA THR A 539 -31.68 14.89 22.89
C THR A 539 -32.77 15.37 23.85
N HIS A 540 -32.85 16.67 24.14
CA HIS A 540 -33.96 17.27 24.89
C HIS A 540 -35.29 17.14 24.12
N CYS A 541 -35.34 17.56 22.85
CA CYS A 541 -36.56 17.49 22.03
C CYS A 541 -37.05 16.04 21.84
N ASN A 542 -36.16 15.07 21.64
CA ASN A 542 -36.50 13.65 21.56
C ASN A 542 -37.08 13.09 22.87
N ARG A 543 -36.65 13.62 24.02
CA ARG A 543 -37.22 13.23 25.32
C ARG A 543 -38.65 13.75 25.47
N ASP A 544 -38.90 14.97 25.02
CA ASP A 544 -40.22 15.60 25.10
C ASP A 544 -41.20 15.01 24.09
N ALA A 545 -40.75 14.70 22.87
CA ALA A 545 -41.52 13.92 21.90
C ALA A 545 -42.01 12.58 22.48
N LYS A 546 -41.12 11.82 23.14
CA LYS A 546 -41.48 10.56 23.83
C LYS A 546 -42.44 10.74 25.02
N ASN A 547 -42.49 11.92 25.62
CA ASN A 547 -43.48 12.23 26.66
C ASN A 547 -44.84 12.52 26.03
N LEU A 548 -44.88 13.25 24.91
CA LEU A 548 -46.08 13.54 24.13
C LEU A 548 -46.67 12.28 23.47
N GLU A 549 -45.84 11.38 22.95
CA GLU A 549 -46.26 10.08 22.41
C GLU A 549 -47.06 9.27 23.45
N LYS A 550 -46.54 9.16 24.67
CA LYS A 550 -47.23 8.48 25.78
C LYS A 550 -48.55 9.16 26.16
N GLN A 551 -48.58 10.49 26.19
CA GLN A 551 -49.81 11.24 26.46
C GLN A 551 -50.86 11.01 25.36
N ARG A 552 -50.45 10.91 24.09
CA ARG A 552 -51.31 10.54 22.96
C ARG A 552 -51.84 9.11 23.11
N GLU A 553 -50.99 8.14 23.45
CA GLU A 553 -51.38 6.76 23.70
C GLU A 553 -52.42 6.67 24.85
N ASP A 554 -52.17 7.34 25.97
CA ASP A 554 -53.11 7.43 27.10
C ASP A 554 -54.45 8.08 26.72
N LEU A 555 -54.46 9.03 25.76
CA LEU A 555 -55.68 9.66 25.24
C LEU A 555 -56.42 8.74 24.25
N LEU A 556 -55.71 8.05 23.36
CA LEU A 556 -56.31 7.07 22.43
C LEU A 556 -57.00 5.93 23.20
N ILE A 557 -56.35 5.38 24.24
CA ILE A 557 -56.96 4.37 25.11
C ILE A 557 -58.25 4.90 25.75
N LYS A 558 -58.30 6.18 26.17
CA LYS A 558 -59.53 6.79 26.69
C LYS A 558 -60.61 6.89 25.60
N VAL A 559 -60.26 7.33 24.39
CA VAL A 559 -61.20 7.38 23.25
C VAL A 559 -61.77 5.99 22.96
N ASP A 560 -60.93 4.95 22.84
CA ASP A 560 -61.37 3.57 22.62
C ASP A 560 -62.31 3.07 23.73
N THR A 561 -62.03 3.40 24.99
CA THR A 561 -62.94 3.05 26.10
C THR A 561 -64.28 3.78 26.01
N PHE A 562 -64.32 5.03 25.54
CA PHE A 562 -65.56 5.75 25.30
C PHE A 562 -66.31 5.22 24.06
N GLU A 563 -65.61 4.84 22.99
CA GLU A 563 -66.25 4.19 21.83
C GLU A 563 -66.88 2.85 22.22
N LEU A 564 -66.20 2.02 23.00
CA LEU A 564 -66.76 0.78 23.55
C LEU A 564 -68.00 1.03 24.43
N GLN A 565 -68.00 2.10 25.24
CA GLN A 565 -69.17 2.51 26.01
C GLN A 565 -70.31 2.98 25.09
N LEU A 566 -70.03 3.79 24.06
CA LEU A 566 -71.00 4.23 23.07
C LEU A 566 -71.59 3.05 22.28
N VAL A 567 -70.79 2.05 21.90
CA VAL A 567 -71.26 0.84 21.22
C VAL A 567 -72.17 0.02 22.13
N ARG A 568 -71.83 -0.13 23.43
CA ARG A 568 -72.72 -0.78 24.42
C ARG A 568 -74.06 -0.06 24.52
N LEU A 569 -74.05 1.26 24.70
CA LEU A 569 -75.27 2.09 24.78
C LEU A 569 -76.10 2.04 23.48
N ARG A 570 -75.47 2.10 22.30
CA ARG A 570 -76.14 1.94 21.00
C ARG A 570 -76.78 0.57 20.85
N ASN A 571 -76.13 -0.49 21.33
CA ASN A 571 -76.68 -1.84 21.30
C ASN A 571 -77.86 -1.99 22.27
N GLU A 572 -77.76 -1.43 23.47
CA GLU A 572 -78.90 -1.36 24.42
C GLU A 572 -80.10 -0.63 23.78
N ILE A 573 -79.89 0.54 23.18
CA ILE A 573 -80.92 1.28 22.43
C ILE A 573 -81.52 0.40 21.33
N ARG A 574 -80.69 -0.22 20.47
CA ARG A 574 -81.18 -1.14 19.41
C ARG A 574 -82.01 -2.30 19.95
N THR A 575 -81.65 -2.88 21.10
CA THR A 575 -82.48 -3.94 21.73
C THR A 575 -83.80 -3.39 22.25
N LYS A 576 -83.85 -2.13 22.70
CA LYS A 576 -85.09 -1.46 23.11
C LYS A 576 -85.96 -1.07 21.92
N ASP A 577 -85.38 -0.60 20.83
CA ASP A 577 -86.09 -0.31 19.58
C ASP A 577 -86.69 -1.59 18.98
N ALA A 578 -85.95 -2.71 18.97
CA ALA A 578 -86.48 -4.01 18.53
C ALA A 578 -87.60 -4.53 19.45
N GLN A 579 -87.47 -4.35 20.77
CA GLN A 579 -88.55 -4.65 21.72
C GLN A 579 -89.79 -3.78 21.44
N LEU A 580 -89.61 -2.49 21.15
CA LEU A 580 -90.70 -1.57 20.84
C LEU A 580 -91.37 -1.92 19.51
N LEU A 581 -90.60 -2.18 18.44
CA LEU A 581 -91.13 -2.60 17.15
C LEU A 581 -91.93 -3.90 17.24
N THR A 582 -91.43 -4.92 17.94
CA THR A 582 -92.20 -6.17 18.12
C THR A 582 -93.45 -6.00 19.00
N LEU A 583 -93.48 -5.02 19.90
CA LEU A 583 -94.69 -4.64 20.63
C LEU A 583 -95.67 -3.84 19.77
N GLU A 584 -95.19 -2.96 18.89
CA GLU A 584 -96.04 -2.26 17.91
C GLU A 584 -96.63 -3.23 16.88
N GLU A 585 -95.86 -4.20 16.38
CA GLU A 585 -96.34 -5.25 15.48
C GLU A 585 -97.42 -6.10 16.14
N LYS A 586 -97.18 -6.58 17.36
CA LYS A 586 -98.20 -7.30 18.15
C LYS A 586 -99.43 -6.45 18.42
N LYS A 587 -99.25 -5.16 18.71
CA LYS A 587 -100.37 -4.22 18.87
C LYS A 587 -101.18 -4.08 17.59
N ARG A 588 -100.53 -3.84 16.44
CA ARG A 588 -101.20 -3.73 15.12
C ARG A 588 -101.89 -5.05 14.73
N GLN A 589 -101.28 -6.19 15.02
CA GLN A 589 -101.89 -7.51 14.82
C GLN A 589 -103.14 -7.68 15.70
N LEU A 590 -103.06 -7.39 17.00
CA LEU A 590 -104.22 -7.45 17.89
C LEU A 590 -105.31 -6.43 17.53
N GLU A 591 -104.97 -5.23 17.08
CA GLU A 591 -105.92 -4.24 16.58
C GLU A 591 -106.62 -4.72 15.29
N ALA A 592 -105.91 -5.41 14.39
CA ALA A 592 -106.48 -6.03 13.20
C ALA A 592 -107.35 -7.25 13.55
N ASP A 593 -106.87 -8.18 14.40
CA ASP A 593 -107.62 -9.34 14.87
C ASP A 593 -108.92 -8.91 15.58
N VAL A 594 -108.87 -7.86 16.42
CA VAL A 594 -110.05 -7.30 17.08
C VAL A 594 -110.99 -6.69 16.05
N ALA A 595 -110.51 -5.91 15.08
CA ALA A 595 -111.36 -5.33 14.03
C ALA A 595 -112.02 -6.41 13.14
N GLU A 596 -111.29 -7.49 12.80
CA GLU A 596 -111.85 -8.64 12.09
C GLU A 596 -112.90 -9.36 12.94
N ARG A 597 -112.62 -9.62 14.23
CA ARG A 597 -113.60 -10.24 15.14
C ARG A 597 -114.82 -9.36 15.38
N GLU A 598 -114.66 -8.05 15.48
CA GLU A 598 -115.78 -7.11 15.57
C GLU A 598 -116.62 -7.13 14.28
N ALA A 599 -116.00 -7.16 13.11
CA ALA A 599 -116.70 -7.27 11.83
C ALA A 599 -117.40 -8.63 11.65
N GLU A 600 -116.77 -9.74 12.05
CA GLU A 600 -117.39 -11.07 12.11
C GLU A 600 -118.58 -11.10 13.07
N ILE A 601 -118.42 -10.60 14.29
CA ILE A 601 -119.49 -10.51 15.29
C ILE A 601 -120.60 -9.60 14.80
N GLU A 602 -120.31 -8.48 14.14
CA GLU A 602 -121.33 -7.62 13.58
C GLU A 602 -122.06 -8.29 12.40
N ALA A 603 -121.35 -9.02 11.54
CA ALA A 603 -121.95 -9.82 10.47
C ALA A 603 -122.84 -10.94 11.03
N HIS A 604 -122.38 -11.67 12.04
CA HIS A 604 -123.17 -12.68 12.76
C HIS A 604 -124.36 -12.07 13.49
N GLN A 605 -124.22 -10.91 14.14
CA GLN A 605 -125.34 -10.19 14.74
C GLN A 605 -126.33 -9.69 13.70
N ARG A 606 -125.88 -9.20 12.54
CA ARG A 606 -126.75 -8.80 11.42
C ARG A 606 -127.50 -10.01 10.87
N LEU A 607 -126.84 -11.16 10.71
CA LEU A 607 -127.46 -12.44 10.34
C LEU A 607 -128.49 -12.88 11.39
N LEU A 608 -128.13 -12.97 12.67
CA LEU A 608 -129.04 -13.36 13.75
C LEU A 608 -130.21 -12.37 13.90
N LYS A 609 -130.00 -11.06 13.70
CA LYS A 609 -131.09 -10.06 13.66
C LYS A 609 -131.98 -10.26 12.43
N LYS A 610 -131.45 -10.69 11.29
CA LYS A 610 -132.23 -11.04 10.09
C LYS A 610 -132.97 -12.35 10.26
N GLU A 611 -132.37 -13.39 10.81
CA GLU A 611 -133.02 -14.66 11.18
C GLU A 611 -134.11 -14.43 12.22
N ALA A 612 -133.87 -13.61 13.25
CA ALA A 612 -134.89 -13.21 14.22
C ALA A 612 -136.00 -12.37 13.57
N SER A 613 -135.70 -11.47 12.64
CA SER A 613 -136.71 -10.73 11.86
C SER A 613 -137.54 -11.66 10.99
N LEU A 614 -136.91 -12.61 10.30
CA LEU A 614 -137.58 -13.61 9.46
C LEU A 614 -138.43 -14.57 10.29
N ALA A 615 -137.92 -15.06 11.43
CA ALA A 615 -138.68 -15.87 12.36
C ALA A 615 -139.81 -15.08 13.04
N GLU A 616 -139.62 -13.77 13.29
CA GLU A 616 -140.70 -12.88 13.70
C GLU A 616 -141.71 -12.63 12.58
N GLU A 617 -141.29 -12.52 11.33
CA GLU A 617 -142.14 -12.37 10.15
C GLU A 617 -142.91 -13.66 9.85
N GLU A 618 -142.31 -14.83 10.04
CA GLU A 618 -142.98 -16.14 10.00
C GLU A 618 -143.94 -16.30 11.18
N ARG A 619 -143.53 -15.94 12.41
CA ARG A 619 -144.43 -15.92 13.56
C ARG A 619 -145.58 -14.93 13.33
N LYS A 620 -145.32 -13.75 12.76
CA LYS A 620 -146.33 -12.75 12.40
C LYS A 620 -147.21 -13.27 11.26
N ARG A 621 -146.67 -13.95 10.25
CA ARG A 621 -147.43 -14.60 9.16
C ARG A 621 -148.34 -15.69 9.70
N LEU A 622 -147.83 -16.62 10.51
CA LEU A 622 -148.62 -17.66 11.16
C LEU A 622 -149.65 -17.07 12.14
N MET A 623 -149.30 -15.99 12.86
CA MET A 623 -150.24 -15.25 13.70
C MET A 623 -151.30 -14.53 12.86
N THR A 624 -150.97 -13.96 11.70
CA THR A 624 -151.95 -13.37 10.77
C THR A 624 -152.79 -14.43 10.09
N GLU A 625 -152.24 -15.59 9.70
CA GLU A 625 -153.01 -16.71 9.16
C GLU A 625 -153.94 -17.31 10.21
N LEU A 626 -153.51 -17.41 11.48
CA LEU A 626 -154.34 -17.85 12.59
C LEU A 626 -155.39 -16.79 12.96
N LEU A 627 -155.04 -15.50 12.92
CA LEU A 627 -155.98 -14.40 13.07
C LEU A 627 -156.92 -14.29 11.87
N ASP A 628 -156.52 -14.66 10.65
CA ASP A 628 -157.34 -14.59 9.44
C ASP A 628 -158.21 -15.85 9.29
N ARG A 629 -157.77 -17.00 9.79
CA ARG A 629 -158.64 -18.16 10.06
C ARG A 629 -159.69 -17.81 11.12
N LYS A 630 -159.32 -17.09 12.19
CA LYS A 630 -160.27 -16.55 13.20
C LYS A 630 -161.15 -15.41 12.67
N LYS A 631 -160.63 -14.53 11.81
CA LYS A 631 -161.40 -13.47 11.13
C LYS A 631 -162.34 -14.05 10.10
N ASN A 632 -161.96 -15.08 9.34
CA ASN A 632 -162.89 -15.76 8.43
C ASN A 632 -163.99 -16.49 9.21
N LEU A 633 -163.65 -17.10 10.36
CA LEU A 633 -164.63 -17.68 11.30
C LEU A 633 -165.58 -16.64 11.93
N THR A 634 -165.20 -15.36 11.94
CA THR A 634 -166.04 -14.24 12.41
C THR A 634 -166.63 -13.40 11.27
N ALA A 635 -166.07 -13.39 10.06
CA ALA A 635 -166.57 -12.67 8.89
C ALA A 635 -167.74 -13.42 8.23
N VAL A 636 -167.74 -14.76 8.30
CA VAL A 636 -168.95 -15.57 8.02
C VAL A 636 -170.06 -15.27 9.04
N LYS A 637 -169.74 -14.75 10.24
CA LYS A 637 -170.72 -14.34 11.26
C LYS A 637 -171.17 -12.88 11.11
N ASN A 638 -170.24 -11.94 10.93
CA ASN A 638 -170.49 -10.51 10.85
C ASN A 638 -170.93 -10.01 9.46
N ARG A 639 -170.75 -10.80 8.38
CA ARG A 639 -171.32 -10.44 7.05
C ARG A 639 -172.83 -10.72 6.93
N GLN A 640 -173.47 -11.13 8.03
CA GLN A 640 -174.90 -10.92 8.19
C GLN A 640 -175.26 -9.43 8.36
N GLU A 641 -174.38 -8.62 8.94
CA GLU A 641 -174.81 -7.47 9.76
C GLU A 641 -174.93 -6.16 8.99
N VAL A 642 -174.01 -5.89 8.07
CA VAL A 642 -173.91 -4.60 7.37
C VAL A 642 -173.85 -4.85 5.86
N LEU A 643 -174.98 -5.02 5.17
CA LEU A 643 -175.99 -3.97 4.92
C LEU A 643 -175.33 -2.81 4.17
N VAL A 644 -175.84 -2.48 2.99
CA VAL A 644 -176.20 -1.08 2.67
C VAL A 644 -175.10 -0.04 2.98
N GLY A 645 -174.05 -0.08 2.15
CA GLY A 645 -173.24 1.08 1.78
C GLY A 645 -173.67 1.58 0.40
N ARG A 646 -174.94 1.97 0.30
CA ARG A 646 -175.62 2.84 -0.70
C ARG A 646 -174.80 3.21 -1.96
N MET A 647 -175.26 2.86 -3.15
CA MET A 647 -176.23 3.67 -3.93
C MET A 647 -175.90 5.17 -3.90
N ASP A 648 -175.59 5.74 -5.06
CA ASP A 648 -176.02 7.10 -5.43
C ASP A 648 -176.03 7.26 -6.97
N PRO A 649 -176.81 8.20 -7.55
CA PRO A 649 -177.92 7.75 -8.40
C PRO A 649 -178.21 8.62 -9.64
N ALA A 650 -178.27 8.03 -10.84
CA ALA A 650 -178.82 8.74 -12.01
C ALA A 650 -179.40 7.80 -13.10
N GLN A 651 -180.70 7.97 -13.39
CA GLN A 651 -181.43 7.56 -14.62
C GLN A 651 -181.72 6.04 -14.83
N ALA A 652 -182.93 5.58 -15.23
CA ALA A 652 -184.27 5.67 -14.61
C ALA A 652 -185.31 4.80 -15.39
N ARG A 653 -186.34 4.21 -14.71
CA ARG A 653 -187.81 4.14 -15.07
C ARG A 653 -188.61 2.85 -14.68
N LEU A 654 -189.63 3.03 -13.81
CA LEU A 654 -190.97 2.36 -13.70
C LEU A 654 -191.07 0.84 -13.35
N SER A 655 -192.15 0.28 -12.74
CA SER A 655 -193.12 0.72 -11.69
C SER A 655 -193.91 -0.50 -11.14
N GLN A 656 -194.61 -0.36 -10.00
CA GLN A 656 -195.23 -1.42 -9.16
C GLN A 656 -196.73 -1.70 -9.48
N VAL A 657 -197.25 -2.94 -9.25
CA VAL A 657 -198.56 -3.27 -8.57
C VAL A 657 -199.07 -4.73 -8.72
N GLN A 658 -198.85 -5.47 -9.83
CA GLN A 658 -199.59 -6.75 -10.11
C GLN A 658 -198.68 -8.00 -10.30
N LEU A 659 -197.94 -8.56 -9.34
CA LEU A 659 -198.32 -9.02 -8.00
C LEU A 659 -199.67 -9.79 -7.90
N VAL A 660 -199.52 -11.07 -7.54
CA VAL A 660 -200.38 -11.93 -6.70
C VAL A 660 -201.14 -13.09 -7.35
N ILE A 661 -202.01 -12.88 -8.34
CA ILE A 661 -203.16 -13.80 -8.49
C ILE A 661 -202.89 -15.03 -9.39
N ALA A 662 -202.89 -16.20 -8.73
CA ALA A 662 -203.11 -17.56 -9.25
C ALA A 662 -202.11 -18.10 -10.31
N ALA A 663 -201.05 -18.84 -9.98
CA ALA A 663 -200.59 -19.48 -8.73
C ALA A 663 -201.40 -20.67 -8.16
N ALA A 664 -202.73 -20.73 -8.32
CA ALA A 664 -203.57 -21.42 -7.34
C ALA A 664 -204.63 -22.39 -7.90
N LYS A 665 -204.51 -22.83 -9.16
CA LYS A 665 -205.32 -23.95 -9.71
C LYS A 665 -204.41 -24.99 -10.35
N GLU A 666 -203.71 -25.76 -9.53
CA GLU A 666 -204.23 -26.99 -8.89
C GLU A 666 -204.15 -28.17 -9.87
N ARG A 667 -203.27 -29.16 -9.68
CA ARG A 667 -202.99 -30.03 -8.50
C ARG A 667 -203.83 -31.30 -8.45
N GLU A 668 -204.96 -31.43 -9.16
CA GLU A 668 -205.75 -32.68 -9.11
C GLU A 668 -205.23 -33.79 -10.04
N ASP A 669 -204.85 -33.49 -11.29
CA ASP A 669 -204.50 -34.51 -12.29
C ASP A 669 -203.26 -35.39 -11.97
N LEU A 670 -202.46 -35.01 -10.97
CA LEU A 670 -201.18 -35.68 -10.68
C LEU A 670 -201.30 -37.00 -9.91
N GLN A 671 -202.47 -37.35 -9.39
CA GLN A 671 -202.62 -38.53 -8.52
C GLN A 671 -202.85 -39.86 -9.26
N HIS A 672 -203.40 -39.84 -10.49
CA HIS A 672 -203.71 -41.07 -11.25
C HIS A 672 -202.52 -41.75 -11.95
N ARG A 673 -201.32 -41.15 -11.97
CA ARG A 673 -200.16 -41.70 -12.70
C ARG A 673 -199.35 -42.75 -11.92
N GLY A 674 -199.54 -42.85 -10.59
CA GLY A 674 -198.75 -43.72 -9.71
C GLY A 674 -198.90 -45.22 -10.03
N ASP A 675 -200.13 -45.73 -10.02
CA ASP A 675 -200.44 -47.17 -10.03
C ASP A 675 -199.95 -47.93 -11.29
N SER A 676 -199.65 -47.20 -12.36
CA SER A 676 -199.15 -47.78 -13.62
C SER A 676 -197.69 -48.28 -13.56
N LEU A 677 -196.90 -47.79 -12.58
CA LEU A 677 -195.46 -48.02 -12.53
C LEU A 677 -195.08 -49.37 -11.90
N ASP A 678 -195.84 -49.85 -10.91
CA ASP A 678 -195.51 -51.07 -10.17
C ASP A 678 -195.56 -52.36 -11.02
N ALA A 679 -196.42 -52.39 -12.04
CA ALA A 679 -196.50 -53.49 -12.99
C ALA A 679 -195.23 -53.65 -13.87
N ARG A 680 -194.39 -52.60 -13.98
CA ARG A 680 -193.15 -52.61 -14.76
C ARG A 680 -191.99 -53.28 -14.00
N ILE A 681 -191.99 -53.21 -12.67
CA ILE A 681 -190.89 -53.67 -11.80
C ILE A 681 -190.67 -55.19 -11.94
N ARG A 682 -191.74 -55.99 -11.92
CA ARG A 682 -191.67 -57.47 -11.99
C ARG A 682 -191.10 -58.06 -13.31
N ARG A 683 -190.87 -57.24 -14.34
CA ARG A 683 -190.18 -57.68 -15.58
C ARG A 683 -188.66 -57.57 -15.45
N MET A 684 -188.17 -56.50 -14.81
CA MET A 684 -186.74 -56.23 -14.60
C MET A 684 -186.05 -57.36 -13.82
N GLU A 685 -186.75 -57.95 -12.85
CA GLU A 685 -186.25 -59.05 -12.00
C GLU A 685 -185.85 -60.30 -12.80
N LYS A 686 -186.50 -60.58 -13.95
CA LYS A 686 -186.13 -61.70 -14.83
C LYS A 686 -184.94 -61.41 -15.75
N GLU A 687 -184.60 -60.14 -15.95
CA GLU A 687 -183.44 -59.74 -16.76
C GLU A 687 -182.14 -59.78 -15.93
N MET A 688 -182.22 -59.48 -14.63
CA MET A 688 -181.08 -59.60 -13.70
C MET A 688 -180.45 -61.00 -13.67
N LEU A 689 -181.26 -62.07 -13.64
CA LEU A 689 -180.77 -63.45 -13.65
C LEU A 689 -180.00 -63.86 -14.93
N LYS A 690 -180.18 -63.12 -16.04
CA LYS A 690 -179.37 -63.32 -17.26
C LYS A 690 -178.02 -62.59 -17.17
N LEU A 691 -177.99 -61.42 -16.52
CA LEU A 691 -176.78 -60.63 -16.31
C LEU A 691 -175.80 -61.30 -15.34
N GLU A 692 -176.27 -62.03 -14.33
CA GLU A 692 -175.38 -62.79 -13.44
C GLU A 692 -174.59 -63.88 -14.19
N LYS A 693 -175.22 -64.55 -15.17
CA LYS A 693 -174.55 -65.59 -15.98
C LYS A 693 -173.47 -65.02 -16.90
N THR A 694 -173.66 -63.82 -17.47
CA THR A 694 -172.61 -63.17 -18.27
C THR A 694 -171.45 -62.67 -17.40
N ILE A 695 -171.72 -62.20 -16.17
CA ILE A 695 -170.67 -61.81 -15.20
C ILE A 695 -169.79 -63.02 -14.81
N ALA A 696 -170.35 -64.23 -14.70
CA ALA A 696 -169.56 -65.43 -14.39
C ALA A 696 -168.52 -65.75 -15.49
N VAL A 697 -168.88 -65.63 -16.77
CA VAL A 697 -167.96 -65.85 -17.90
C VAL A 697 -166.85 -64.78 -17.93
N ILE A 698 -167.20 -63.51 -17.70
CA ILE A 698 -166.23 -62.40 -17.63
C ILE A 698 -165.26 -62.56 -16.45
N LYS A 699 -165.71 -63.10 -15.31
CA LYS A 699 -164.81 -63.40 -14.17
C LYS A 699 -163.82 -64.53 -14.49
N ALA A 700 -164.25 -65.56 -15.22
CA ALA A 700 -163.38 -66.66 -15.62
C ALA A 700 -162.28 -66.22 -16.61
N SER A 701 -162.63 -65.40 -17.62
CA SER A 701 -161.62 -64.90 -18.57
C SER A 701 -160.64 -63.91 -17.92
N ASN A 702 -161.13 -63.02 -17.05
CA ASN A 702 -160.27 -62.09 -16.30
C ASN A 702 -159.31 -62.81 -15.32
N TRP A 703 -159.70 -63.96 -14.77
CA TRP A 703 -158.80 -64.76 -13.93
C TRP A 703 -157.64 -65.36 -14.76
N HIS A 704 -157.95 -65.94 -15.92
CA HIS A 704 -156.92 -66.43 -16.86
C HIS A 704 -156.01 -65.32 -17.40
N TYR A 705 -156.56 -64.12 -17.66
CA TYR A 705 -155.76 -62.97 -18.09
C TYR A 705 -154.83 -62.47 -16.97
N LYS A 706 -155.27 -62.51 -15.70
CA LYS A 706 -154.44 -62.15 -14.54
C LYS A 706 -153.24 -63.07 -14.35
N HIS A 707 -153.43 -64.38 -14.51
CA HIS A 707 -152.34 -65.35 -14.30
C HIS A 707 -151.17 -65.21 -15.28
N LYS A 708 -151.38 -64.57 -16.45
CA LYS A 708 -150.30 -64.21 -17.39
C LYS A 708 -149.45 -63.00 -16.95
N PHE A 709 -149.77 -62.37 -15.80
CA PHE A 709 -149.05 -61.20 -15.26
C PHE A 709 -148.54 -61.41 -13.82
N ASP A 710 -148.58 -62.63 -13.27
CA ASP A 710 -147.97 -62.93 -11.97
C ASP A 710 -146.44 -63.03 -12.06
N LYS A 711 -145.72 -62.64 -11.00
CA LYS A 711 -144.25 -62.55 -10.97
C LYS A 711 -143.57 -63.89 -10.70
N VAL A 712 -142.48 -64.15 -11.44
CA VAL A 712 -141.49 -65.21 -11.18
C VAL A 712 -140.84 -65.03 -9.79
N THR A 713 -140.60 -66.13 -9.07
CA THR A 713 -140.05 -66.16 -7.71
C THR A 713 -138.59 -66.64 -7.65
N ASP A 714 -137.91 -66.35 -6.53
CA ASP A 714 -136.46 -66.53 -6.29
C ASP A 714 -135.92 -67.99 -6.34
N SER A 715 -136.74 -68.95 -6.78
CA SER A 715 -136.46 -70.40 -6.89
C SER A 715 -135.80 -70.83 -8.21
N ASP A 716 -135.86 -70.00 -9.25
CA ASP A 716 -135.53 -70.41 -10.62
C ASP A 716 -134.01 -70.39 -10.88
N GLU A 717 -133.54 -71.34 -11.70
CA GLU A 717 -132.12 -71.70 -11.83
C GLU A 717 -131.24 -70.53 -12.32
N GLU A 718 -131.78 -69.66 -13.19
CA GLU A 718 -131.04 -68.52 -13.76
C GLU A 718 -130.61 -67.50 -12.70
N VAL A 719 -131.38 -67.32 -11.61
CA VAL A 719 -131.06 -66.36 -10.54
C VAL A 719 -129.93 -66.87 -9.64
N GLN A 720 -129.79 -68.19 -9.47
CA GLN A 720 -128.74 -68.78 -8.64
C GLN A 720 -127.36 -68.65 -9.29
N THR A 721 -127.26 -68.86 -10.61
CA THR A 721 -125.99 -68.68 -11.35
C THR A 721 -125.44 -67.25 -11.22
N GLN A 722 -126.32 -66.24 -11.23
CA GLN A 722 -125.95 -64.84 -11.08
C GLN A 722 -125.40 -64.52 -9.66
N LYS A 723 -125.92 -65.17 -8.62
CA LYS A 723 -125.42 -65.02 -7.24
C LYS A 723 -124.02 -65.65 -7.09
N ALA A 724 -123.76 -66.82 -7.70
CA ALA A 724 -122.48 -67.51 -7.63
C ALA A 724 -121.32 -66.73 -8.29
N LEU A 725 -121.55 -66.13 -9.46
CA LEU A 725 -120.53 -65.32 -10.16
C LEU A 725 -120.15 -64.04 -9.39
N LYS A 726 -121.12 -63.41 -8.71
CA LYS A 726 -120.88 -62.22 -7.88
C LYS A 726 -120.01 -62.51 -6.64
N ALA A 727 -120.04 -63.75 -6.12
CA ALA A 727 -119.20 -64.15 -4.99
C ALA A 727 -117.71 -64.21 -5.38
N LYS A 728 -117.37 -64.94 -6.46
CA LYS A 728 -115.98 -65.12 -6.93
C LYS A 728 -115.27 -63.79 -7.27
N PHE A 729 -116.01 -62.81 -7.81
CA PHE A 729 -115.45 -61.48 -8.10
C PHE A 729 -115.03 -60.72 -6.83
N LYS A 730 -115.69 -60.98 -5.70
CA LYS A 730 -115.42 -60.32 -4.42
C LYS A 730 -114.15 -60.84 -3.73
N GLU A 731 -113.83 -62.12 -3.90
CA GLU A 731 -112.60 -62.74 -3.40
C GLU A 731 -111.35 -62.23 -4.13
N LEU A 732 -111.37 -62.19 -5.47
CA LEU A 732 -110.23 -61.69 -6.25
C LEU A 732 -109.86 -60.24 -5.91
N LYS A 733 -110.86 -59.40 -5.59
CA LYS A 733 -110.63 -58.01 -5.18
C LYS A 733 -109.88 -57.88 -3.84
N SER A 734 -110.09 -58.81 -2.90
CA SER A 734 -109.44 -58.76 -1.59
C SER A 734 -107.96 -59.20 -1.64
N ALA A 735 -107.62 -60.12 -2.54
CA ALA A 735 -106.24 -60.56 -2.76
C ALA A 735 -105.35 -59.44 -3.31
N LEU A 736 -105.86 -58.64 -4.26
CA LEU A 736 -105.15 -57.48 -4.83
C LEU A 736 -104.86 -56.40 -3.77
N SER A 737 -105.81 -56.09 -2.89
CA SER A 737 -105.61 -55.09 -1.83
C SER A 737 -104.55 -55.49 -0.80
N ARG A 738 -104.35 -56.78 -0.52
CA ARG A 738 -103.33 -57.23 0.44
C ARG A 738 -101.91 -57.01 -0.09
N ARG A 739 -101.68 -57.34 -1.36
CA ARG A 739 -100.37 -57.22 -2.03
C ARG A 739 -99.92 -55.77 -2.23
N ALA A 740 -100.86 -54.83 -2.30
CA ALA A 740 -100.57 -53.39 -2.37
C ALA A 740 -100.10 -52.81 -1.03
N LEU A 741 -100.45 -53.44 0.11
CA LEU A 741 -100.08 -52.98 1.45
C LEU A 741 -98.62 -53.33 1.76
N GLU A 742 -98.25 -54.59 1.50
CA GLU A 742 -96.88 -55.12 1.66
C GLU A 742 -95.82 -54.29 0.90
N ALA A 743 -96.15 -53.76 -0.28
CA ALA A 743 -95.24 -52.92 -1.07
C ALA A 743 -94.95 -51.54 -0.43
N ASN A 744 -95.90 -50.97 0.31
CA ASN A 744 -95.72 -49.65 0.95
C ASN A 744 -94.80 -49.73 2.18
N ASP A 745 -94.86 -50.83 2.94
CA ASP A 745 -94.03 -51.02 4.14
C ASP A 745 -92.52 -51.11 3.80
N PHE A 746 -92.18 -51.74 2.67
CA PHE A 746 -90.80 -51.75 2.17
C PHE A 746 -90.31 -50.36 1.73
N HIS A 747 -91.19 -49.51 1.17
CA HIS A 747 -90.81 -48.14 0.81
C HIS A 747 -90.63 -47.23 2.04
N ALA A 748 -91.36 -47.45 3.13
CA ALA A 748 -91.19 -46.69 4.37
C ALA A 748 -89.84 -46.97 5.04
N THR A 749 -89.45 -48.25 5.15
CA THR A 749 -88.20 -48.65 5.82
C THR A 749 -86.93 -48.15 5.11
N SER A 750 -86.95 -48.05 3.77
CA SER A 750 -85.82 -47.51 3.01
C SER A 750 -85.57 -46.02 3.24
N ARG A 751 -86.63 -45.20 3.45
CA ARG A 751 -86.48 -43.75 3.65
C ARG A 751 -85.78 -43.41 4.96
N ASN A 752 -86.19 -44.05 6.05
CA ASN A 752 -85.62 -43.79 7.39
C ASN A 752 -84.10 -44.04 7.43
N LYS A 753 -83.59 -45.02 6.68
CA LYS A 753 -82.14 -45.31 6.61
C LYS A 753 -81.35 -44.31 5.74
N GLN A 754 -82.01 -43.60 4.83
CA GLN A 754 -81.42 -42.50 4.06
C GLN A 754 -81.17 -41.26 4.95
N GLU A 755 -82.08 -40.99 5.88
CA GLU A 755 -82.06 -39.80 6.74
C GLU A 755 -80.96 -39.88 7.82
N GLU A 756 -80.76 -41.05 8.44
CA GLU A 756 -79.69 -41.30 9.42
C GLU A 756 -78.28 -41.00 8.86
N LEU A 757 -78.04 -41.30 7.57
CA LEU A 757 -76.76 -41.07 6.91
C LEU A 757 -76.45 -39.59 6.67
N CYS A 758 -77.48 -38.76 6.45
CA CYS A 758 -77.31 -37.33 6.19
C CYS A 758 -76.87 -36.57 7.46
N ALA A 759 -77.38 -36.96 8.63
CA ALA A 759 -77.04 -36.32 9.90
C ALA A 759 -75.54 -36.44 10.24
N LEU A 760 -74.95 -37.62 10.03
CA LEU A 760 -73.54 -37.89 10.34
C LEU A 760 -72.54 -37.11 9.45
N GLN A 761 -72.95 -36.69 8.25
CA GLN A 761 -72.08 -35.93 7.34
C GLN A 761 -71.95 -34.46 7.74
N PHE A 762 -73.00 -33.90 8.36
CA PHE A 762 -73.05 -32.48 8.74
C PHE A 762 -72.11 -32.14 9.90
N GLU A 763 -72.02 -32.99 10.93
CA GLU A 763 -71.16 -32.73 12.09
C GLU A 763 -69.68 -32.66 11.73
N ARG A 764 -69.22 -33.47 10.76
CA ARG A 764 -67.81 -33.52 10.35
C ARG A 764 -67.33 -32.19 9.76
N GLN A 765 -68.16 -31.56 8.94
CA GLN A 765 -67.81 -30.31 8.24
C GLN A 765 -67.64 -29.12 9.19
N ARG A 766 -68.34 -29.12 10.34
CA ARG A 766 -68.31 -28.03 11.32
C ARG A 766 -66.97 -27.89 12.04
N VAL A 767 -66.24 -29.00 12.21
CA VAL A 767 -64.97 -29.01 12.96
C VAL A 767 -63.80 -28.48 12.12
N GLU A 768 -63.76 -28.79 10.82
CA GLU A 768 -62.66 -28.39 9.92
C GLU A 768 -62.57 -26.87 9.66
N HIS A 769 -63.65 -26.12 9.86
CA HIS A 769 -63.69 -24.68 9.53
C HIS A 769 -63.05 -23.80 10.60
N ALA A 770 -63.25 -24.13 11.88
CA ALA A 770 -62.74 -23.34 13.01
C ALA A 770 -61.21 -23.29 13.10
N GLN A 771 -60.52 -24.32 12.61
CA GLN A 771 -59.06 -24.44 12.69
C GLN A 771 -58.30 -23.48 11.76
N LYS A 772 -58.93 -23.01 10.66
CA LYS A 772 -58.23 -22.27 9.60
C LYS A 772 -58.13 -20.76 9.83
N GLN A 773 -59.00 -20.18 10.65
CA GLN A 773 -59.10 -18.73 10.83
C GLN A 773 -57.97 -18.16 11.71
N MET A 774 -57.60 -18.88 12.78
CA MET A 774 -56.64 -18.44 13.80
C MET A 774 -55.19 -18.23 13.30
N LEU A 775 -54.85 -18.60 12.06
CA LEU A 775 -53.48 -18.57 11.53
C LEU A 775 -53.17 -17.36 10.64
N GLN A 776 -54.19 -16.65 10.13
CA GLN A 776 -53.98 -15.63 9.08
C GLN A 776 -53.68 -14.23 9.64
N GLU A 777 -53.97 -13.97 10.92
CA GLU A 777 -53.95 -12.61 11.49
C GLU A 777 -52.56 -12.17 11.97
N TYR A 778 -51.60 -13.09 12.09
CA TYR A 778 -50.32 -12.84 12.77
C TYR A 778 -49.19 -12.27 11.86
N GLU A 779 -49.32 -12.40 10.53
CA GLU A 779 -48.19 -12.18 9.60
C GLU A 779 -48.12 -10.77 8.98
N ALA A 780 -49.21 -9.98 9.01
CA ALA A 780 -49.34 -8.79 8.16
C ALA A 780 -48.58 -7.53 8.65
N ILE A 781 -48.38 -7.37 9.96
CA ILE A 781 -48.03 -6.06 10.58
C ILE A 781 -46.55 -5.68 10.42
N ALA A 782 -45.66 -6.63 10.13
CA ALA A 782 -44.21 -6.44 10.26
C ALA A 782 -43.51 -5.74 9.08
N GLN A 783 -44.17 -5.54 7.93
CA GLN A 783 -43.46 -5.28 6.67
C GLN A 783 -43.30 -3.80 6.26
N ASP A 784 -44.05 -2.86 6.83
CA ASP A 784 -44.21 -1.51 6.22
C ASP A 784 -43.21 -0.42 6.66
N ILE A 785 -42.73 -0.44 7.91
CA ILE A 785 -41.96 0.69 8.48
C ILE A 785 -40.61 0.93 7.78
N LEU A 786 -40.09 -0.08 7.07
CA LEU A 786 -38.78 -0.01 6.42
C LEU A 786 -38.73 0.93 5.21
N ALA A 787 -39.84 1.18 4.50
CA ALA A 787 -39.81 1.81 3.18
C ALA A 787 -39.26 3.25 3.12
N LEU A 788 -39.48 4.07 4.16
CA LEU A 788 -39.48 5.53 4.01
C LEU A 788 -38.13 6.28 4.21
N ARG A 789 -37.05 5.64 4.67
CA ARG A 789 -35.82 6.36 5.09
C ARG A 789 -34.79 6.63 4.00
N GLU A 790 -34.86 5.94 2.85
CA GLU A 790 -33.81 6.02 1.82
C GLU A 790 -33.87 7.26 0.92
N THR A 791 -35.01 7.96 0.93
CA THR A 791 -35.31 9.01 -0.04
C THR A 791 -34.67 10.36 0.29
N VAL A 792 -34.45 10.66 1.58
CA VAL A 792 -33.93 11.97 2.05
C VAL A 792 -32.45 12.17 1.66
N VAL A 793 -31.63 11.13 1.83
CA VAL A 793 -30.17 11.18 1.65
C VAL A 793 -29.74 11.53 0.21
N ARG A 794 -30.60 11.27 -0.78
CA ARG A 794 -30.32 11.54 -2.20
C ARG A 794 -30.28 13.04 -2.55
N TYR A 795 -30.88 13.92 -1.73
CA TYR A 795 -31.04 15.34 -2.09
C TYR A 795 -29.89 16.25 -1.63
N ASP A 796 -29.34 16.06 -0.41
CA ASP A 796 -28.31 16.96 0.13
C ASP A 796 -26.98 16.92 -0.66
N GLN A 797 -26.65 15.77 -1.26
CA GLN A 797 -25.43 15.59 -2.05
C GLN A 797 -25.39 16.40 -3.35
N ALA A 798 -26.56 16.77 -3.89
CA ALA A 798 -26.65 17.62 -5.08
C ALA A 798 -26.34 19.10 -4.76
N ILE A 799 -26.75 19.56 -3.57
CA ILE A 799 -26.66 20.97 -3.15
C ILE A 799 -25.21 21.39 -2.89
N GLY A 800 -24.37 20.50 -2.34
CA GLY A 800 -22.96 20.79 -2.06
C GLY A 800 -22.15 21.12 -3.32
N LYS A 801 -22.41 20.45 -4.46
CA LYS A 801 -21.67 20.64 -5.71
C LYS A 801 -21.92 22.01 -6.37
N ALA A 802 -23.02 22.69 -6.03
CA ALA A 802 -23.33 24.02 -6.54
C ALA A 802 -22.59 25.15 -5.79
N ARG A 803 -22.14 24.92 -4.55
CA ARG A 803 -21.55 25.95 -3.68
C ARG A 803 -20.13 26.39 -4.07
N GLY A 804 -19.43 25.66 -4.93
CA GLY A 804 -18.03 25.92 -5.28
C GLY A 804 -17.80 27.02 -6.33
N ASN A 805 -18.84 27.49 -7.03
CA ASN A 805 -18.73 28.37 -8.20
C ASN A 805 -19.40 29.75 -8.04
N VAL A 806 -19.73 30.18 -6.82
CA VAL A 806 -20.47 31.42 -6.54
C VAL A 806 -19.82 32.17 -5.38
N ASP A 807 -19.89 33.51 -5.41
CA ASP A 807 -19.30 34.38 -4.39
C ASP A 807 -19.99 34.26 -3.01
N ALA A 808 -19.25 34.54 -1.94
CA ALA A 808 -19.57 34.09 -0.57
C ALA A 808 -20.77 34.77 0.10
N ASP A 809 -21.33 35.83 -0.50
CA ASP A 809 -22.51 36.53 0.01
C ASP A 809 -23.82 35.95 -0.58
N VAL A 810 -23.81 35.48 -1.84
CA VAL A 810 -25.00 34.84 -2.47
C VAL A 810 -25.30 33.49 -1.83
N VAL A 811 -24.27 32.75 -1.39
CA VAL A 811 -24.46 31.48 -0.65
C VAL A 811 -25.15 31.71 0.69
N ARG A 812 -24.86 32.82 1.38
CA ARG A 812 -25.50 33.19 2.67
C ARG A 812 -26.97 33.59 2.50
N ASP A 813 -27.32 34.28 1.41
CA ASP A 813 -28.73 34.57 1.09
C ASP A 813 -29.53 33.28 0.80
N ILE A 814 -28.95 32.31 0.09
CA ILE A 814 -29.59 31.01 -0.19
C ILE A 814 -29.80 30.21 1.11
N GLU A 815 -28.86 30.25 2.05
CA GLU A 815 -29.01 29.60 3.37
C GLU A 815 -30.13 30.22 4.21
N LEU A 816 -30.26 31.55 4.19
CA LEU A 816 -31.35 32.28 4.85
C LEU A 816 -32.74 31.97 4.24
N VAL A 817 -32.82 31.72 2.93
CA VAL A 817 -34.07 31.28 2.29
C VAL A 817 -34.40 29.83 2.69
N SER A 818 -33.43 28.92 2.64
CA SER A 818 -33.66 27.50 2.96
C SER A 818 -34.06 27.24 4.43
N THR A 819 -33.58 28.07 5.37
CA THR A 819 -33.93 27.98 6.79
C THR A 819 -35.34 28.50 7.06
N ARG A 820 -35.82 29.48 6.29
CA ARG A 820 -37.19 29.97 6.32
C ARG A 820 -38.19 28.93 5.81
N GLU A 821 -37.92 28.30 4.66
CA GLU A 821 -38.79 27.26 4.09
C GLU A 821 -38.92 26.02 4.99
N ARG A 822 -37.86 25.65 5.73
CA ARG A 822 -37.90 24.56 6.71
C ARG A 822 -38.78 24.89 7.92
N LEU A 823 -38.77 26.14 8.39
CA LEU A 823 -39.63 26.59 9.48
C LEU A 823 -41.10 26.56 9.07
N ASP A 824 -41.45 27.10 7.90
CA ASP A 824 -42.83 27.14 7.40
C ASP A 824 -43.42 25.72 7.25
N ASN A 825 -42.63 24.75 6.76
CA ASN A 825 -43.07 23.34 6.67
C ASN A 825 -43.31 22.66 8.03
N ALA A 826 -42.49 22.97 9.04
CA ALA A 826 -42.65 22.41 10.39
C ALA A 826 -43.92 22.94 11.08
N VAL A 827 -44.27 24.22 10.85
CA VAL A 827 -45.51 24.85 11.33
C VAL A 827 -46.74 24.13 10.76
N ILE A 828 -46.73 23.79 9.47
CA ILE A 828 -47.84 23.10 8.81
C ILE A 828 -48.07 21.68 9.38
N GLN A 829 -47.00 20.91 9.65
CA GLN A 829 -47.13 19.57 10.23
C GLN A 829 -47.60 19.56 11.69
N LEU A 830 -47.18 20.55 12.49
CA LEU A 830 -47.70 20.71 13.86
C LEU A 830 -49.20 21.03 13.87
N LEU A 831 -49.69 21.83 12.90
CA LEU A 831 -51.11 22.13 12.73
C LEU A 831 -51.96 20.94 12.21
N SER A 832 -51.36 19.95 11.53
CA SER A 832 -52.09 18.75 11.08
C SER A 832 -52.22 17.68 12.18
N VAL A 833 -51.14 17.35 12.91
CA VAL A 833 -51.17 16.35 13.99
C VAL A 833 -52.04 16.82 15.17
N SER A 834 -52.06 18.12 15.44
CA SER A 834 -52.94 18.73 16.44
C SER A 834 -54.42 18.75 16.04
N ARG A 835 -54.76 18.64 14.74
CA ARG A 835 -56.14 18.41 14.28
C ARG A 835 -56.64 16.99 14.56
N GLU A 836 -55.78 15.98 14.42
CA GLU A 836 -56.14 14.57 14.66
C GLU A 836 -56.30 14.22 16.15
N SER A 837 -55.76 15.04 17.04
CA SER A 837 -55.74 14.81 18.50
C SER A 837 -56.74 15.66 19.30
N GLY A 838 -57.49 16.55 18.64
CA GLY A 838 -58.62 17.29 19.22
C GLY A 838 -58.43 18.82 19.27
N GLU A 839 -59.56 19.56 19.29
CA GLU A 839 -59.56 21.04 19.20
C GLU A 839 -58.75 21.73 20.31
N GLU A 840 -58.70 21.16 21.52
CA GLU A 840 -57.90 21.69 22.63
C GLU A 840 -56.39 21.67 22.34
N VAL A 841 -55.92 20.61 21.66
CA VAL A 841 -54.50 20.46 21.28
C VAL A 841 -54.15 21.43 20.15
N LEU A 842 -55.07 21.60 19.20
CA LEU A 842 -54.96 22.54 18.08
C LEU A 842 -54.78 23.99 18.57
N ASP A 843 -55.55 24.43 19.58
CA ASP A 843 -55.46 25.80 20.08
C ASP A 843 -54.23 26.06 20.95
N VAL A 844 -53.76 25.08 21.73
CA VAL A 844 -52.46 25.17 22.44
C VAL A 844 -51.31 25.31 21.43
N VAL A 845 -51.32 24.53 20.34
CA VAL A 845 -50.30 24.61 19.29
C VAL A 845 -50.33 25.98 18.58
N LYS A 846 -51.50 26.52 18.25
CA LYS A 846 -51.62 27.89 17.70
C LYS A 846 -51.08 28.97 18.65
N GLN A 847 -51.34 28.85 19.96
CA GLN A 847 -50.84 29.82 20.95
C GLN A 847 -49.31 29.79 21.06
N MET A 848 -48.71 28.59 21.04
CA MET A 848 -47.24 28.42 21.05
C MET A 848 -46.59 28.98 19.78
N LEU A 849 -47.21 28.78 18.61
CA LEU A 849 -46.74 29.36 17.35
C LEU A 849 -46.81 30.90 17.33
N ALA A 850 -47.89 31.47 17.87
CA ALA A 850 -48.05 32.92 18.01
C ALA A 850 -47.02 33.54 18.98
N ALA A 851 -46.65 32.84 20.06
CA ALA A 851 -45.65 33.30 21.03
C ALA A 851 -44.26 33.50 20.41
N HIS A 852 -43.92 32.75 19.36
CA HIS A 852 -42.62 32.79 18.68
C HIS A 852 -42.59 33.66 17.40
N ARG A 853 -43.65 34.44 17.11
CA ARG A 853 -43.75 35.35 15.94
C ARG A 853 -43.57 34.67 14.57
N LEU A 854 -43.97 33.40 14.44
CA LEU A 854 -44.00 32.70 13.16
C LEU A 854 -45.29 33.03 12.39
N SER A 855 -45.22 33.06 11.05
CA SER A 855 -46.39 33.38 10.22
C SER A 855 -47.40 32.23 10.22
N VAL A 856 -48.69 32.56 10.26
CA VAL A 856 -49.80 31.58 10.23
C VAL A 856 -50.70 31.81 8.98
N GLU A 857 -50.36 32.77 8.11
CA GLU A 857 -51.19 33.16 6.95
C GLU A 857 -51.02 32.24 5.71
N GLY A 858 -50.65 30.97 5.91
CA GLY A 858 -50.50 29.97 4.85
C GLY A 858 -50.52 28.54 5.39
N ALA A 859 -51.72 28.00 5.61
CA ALA A 859 -51.98 26.62 6.07
C ALA A 859 -53.26 26.06 5.44
#